data_AF-A0A9E3FH10-F1
#
_entry.id   AF-A0A9E3FH10-F1
#
_cell.length_a   1.000
_cell.length_b   1.000
_cell.length_c   1.000
_cell.angle_alpha   90.00
_cell.angle_beta   90.00
_cell.angle_gamma   90.00
#
_symmetry.space_group_name_H-M   'P 1'
#
loop_
_entity.id
_entity.type
_entity.pdbx_description
1 polymer ?
#
loop_
_entity_poly.entity_id
_entity_poly.type
_entity_poly.pdbx_seq_one_letter_code
_entity_poly.pdbx_strand_id
1 'polypeptide(L)'
;MLEPSEIFRAEEAQTLSHEEVFLARYGPLRAWALRLTGGDAARAEDLVHDAFVQFTFARPDLARVQNLEGYLYQMLRNLNISQMRRAARRPGDEPAVFEYDSAEFVLRAADPRELIRVQDELRQVCHYACVRKESSKAGSVLILRFMHGYYPVEIARFTGSTREAVEERLRVARSEARQYLKDPEGLRFINKERGVRPAPTGYAQTPEELLRDLRQRVFDSGRGECVDAERLAKLYGAKGGPDCATLAHLVSCPRCIDEVNDLHQLPRISERFPVDSLGAEPRRKGGGGDDDGGAGGGGATAEEAVRCRKRAREVFEHRPRELCVSVNGRTLGAQKVGSIVNEQKLNVGAGEEVSFVEVFSEQKVRLLYLDTSVWPAEPDGGRVVSVGLSDRRTLEARLSYIDSAPTVQVVYRDPLMAFEPAAEVEGESRREGVRVLSKVAGAWQGLLKFLGRLFNPLALLRPGPLAAGLAVLVVAALLFTKLYVPPVSAAELLRRAAAAEESNALSTTQVQHRTVYVEEARADGRGAVTRRRVETWQGGASGIRLRRLYDEQGRLVAGEWTKSDGTSTVYRKGAAPSDSGVATPEELLSNGEVWRIDPTAKSFAALAAGAEGLKVDEKLGAYVVGRESSAEGEGLQGATVWLNKSDLHAFRMTLVVRRGGEAFEYRLIEGGLERKRAEEVPPAVYQLEPELLGSSKVNQGAAAGLKSEQGETTRHPTPDTRHPAVASAALEVEVAYLLNRIKANLGEQVSMGRTTGGALRVEALVESEARKEAILSALGPVLNNPAVVVEVSTVAEALARRERAAAKPDNLTEREVVVGAGRIPADAELRAHFAARLADGERVDAAIKQFAAQAMNHSRQALLHASALQQFVRRFTPEEVRALDAEARAKWVSMVREHAGAYRREVAALRAQLSTVFGGQGSGGGEGGGPPRQAAERLLQLSYAQDGAVRSAFTISEGAGSAAAIKSQQFWRQLAESERLATEIEQAYER
;
A
#
# COMPACT_ATOMS: atom_id res chain seq x y z
N MET A 1 -28.44 1.65 22.22
CA MET A 1 -27.08 1.22 21.81
C MET A 1 -26.19 2.40 22.10
N LEU A 2 -25.29 2.22 23.06
CA LEU A 2 -24.69 3.26 23.88
C LEU A 2 -23.43 3.86 23.22
N GLU A 3 -23.12 5.13 23.55
CA GLU A 3 -22.00 5.91 22.99
C GLU A 3 -20.63 5.29 23.37
N PRO A 4 -19.53 5.59 22.64
CA PRO A 4 -18.19 5.09 22.95
C PRO A 4 -17.74 5.34 24.40
N SER A 5 -18.23 6.41 25.04
CA SER A 5 -17.98 6.72 26.46
C SER A 5 -18.62 5.73 27.44
N GLU A 6 -19.61 4.95 27.01
CA GLU A 6 -20.32 3.98 27.84
C GLU A 6 -19.78 2.54 27.66
N ILE A 7 -19.08 2.26 26.56
CA ILE A 7 -18.19 1.09 26.44
C ILE A 7 -17.04 1.18 27.46
N PHE A 8 -16.69 2.38 27.90
CA PHE A 8 -15.71 2.62 28.97
C PHE A 8 -16.27 2.53 30.40
N ARG A 9 -17.58 2.35 30.62
CA ARG A 9 -18.15 2.34 31.98
C ARG A 9 -18.97 1.10 32.37
N ALA A 10 -19.31 0.21 31.44
CA ALA A 10 -20.28 -0.86 31.72
C ALA A 10 -19.68 -2.19 32.23
N GLU A 11 -18.35 -2.38 32.23
CA GLU A 11 -17.71 -3.62 32.73
C GLU A 11 -16.53 -3.39 33.71
N GLU A 12 -16.31 -2.15 34.18
CA GLU A 12 -15.27 -1.87 35.18
C GLU A 12 -15.83 -1.85 36.59
N ALA A 13 -16.12 -3.05 37.10
CA ALA A 13 -16.01 -3.31 38.53
C ALA A 13 -14.70 -4.08 38.76
N GLN A 14 -13.63 -3.34 39.09
CA GLN A 14 -12.37 -3.79 39.73
C GLN A 14 -11.17 -4.27 38.88
N THR A 15 -11.04 -3.92 37.60
CA THR A 15 -9.80 -4.14 36.83
C THR A 15 -9.28 -2.85 36.19
N LEU A 16 -7.99 -2.53 36.38
CA LEU A 16 -7.31 -1.42 35.71
C LEU A 16 -7.47 -1.52 34.18
N SER A 17 -7.82 -0.43 33.52
CA SER A 17 -7.96 -0.39 32.06
C SER A 17 -6.60 -0.64 31.38
N HIS A 18 -6.58 -1.28 30.19
CA HIS A 18 -5.34 -1.46 29.40
C HIS A 18 -4.61 -0.13 29.13
N GLU A 19 -5.35 0.98 29.04
CA GLU A 19 -4.78 2.32 28.91
C GLU A 19 -3.95 2.70 30.14
N GLU A 20 -4.52 2.61 31.34
CA GLU A 20 -3.83 2.91 32.60
C GLU A 20 -2.60 2.02 32.80
N VAL A 21 -2.74 0.72 32.50
CA VAL A 21 -1.65 -0.25 32.60
C VAL A 21 -0.47 0.12 31.70
N PHE A 22 -0.72 0.58 30.48
CA PHE A 22 0.32 1.01 29.55
C PHE A 22 0.91 2.36 29.96
N LEU A 23 0.06 3.35 30.25
CA LEU A 23 0.50 4.71 30.59
C LEU A 23 1.33 4.76 31.88
N ALA A 24 1.05 3.90 32.86
CA ALA A 24 1.88 3.74 34.06
C ALA A 24 3.31 3.29 33.77
N ARG A 25 3.58 2.73 32.58
CA ARG A 25 4.88 2.20 32.13
C ARG A 25 5.49 2.99 30.97
N TYR A 26 4.92 4.16 30.63
CA TYR A 26 5.34 4.93 29.46
C TYR A 26 6.83 5.30 29.51
N GLY A 27 7.36 5.73 30.68
CA GLY A 27 8.76 6.11 30.85
C GLY A 27 9.74 4.97 30.48
N PRO A 28 9.63 3.78 31.11
CA PRO A 28 10.41 2.60 30.73
C PRO A 28 10.27 2.20 29.25
N LEU A 29 9.04 2.22 28.70
CA LEU A 29 8.79 1.87 27.30
C LEU A 29 9.48 2.84 26.34
N ARG A 30 9.44 4.14 26.64
CA ARG A 30 10.16 5.19 25.88
C ARG A 30 11.66 5.01 25.97
N ALA A 31 12.21 4.64 27.13
CA ALA A 31 13.63 4.33 27.28
C ALA A 31 14.07 3.10 26.48
N TRP A 32 13.21 2.07 26.33
CA TRP A 32 13.47 0.96 25.42
C TRP A 32 13.38 1.39 23.95
N ALA A 33 12.35 2.16 23.59
CA ALA A 33 12.17 2.67 22.24
C ALA A 33 13.36 3.52 21.79
N LEU A 34 13.87 4.42 22.64
CA LEU A 34 15.07 5.22 22.37
C LEU A 34 16.31 4.37 22.05
N ARG A 35 16.48 3.24 22.75
CA ARG A 35 17.57 2.30 22.45
C ARG A 35 17.36 1.59 21.12
N LEU A 36 16.13 1.18 20.82
CA LEU A 36 15.76 0.51 19.57
C LEU A 36 15.87 1.42 18.34
N THR A 37 15.67 2.74 18.50
CA THR A 37 15.73 3.74 17.42
C THR A 37 17.09 4.42 17.28
N GLY A 38 18.11 3.99 18.05
CA GLY A 38 19.45 4.55 17.97
C GLY A 38 19.58 5.96 18.53
N GLY A 39 18.74 6.33 19.49
CA GLY A 39 18.73 7.64 20.14
C GLY A 39 17.83 8.69 19.48
N ASP A 40 17.12 8.33 18.40
CA ASP A 40 16.14 9.22 17.77
C ASP A 40 14.87 9.31 18.63
N ALA A 41 14.67 10.48 19.24
CA ALA A 41 13.58 10.74 20.18
C ALA A 41 12.20 10.80 19.49
N ALA A 42 12.11 11.36 18.29
CA ALA A 42 10.86 11.46 17.55
C ALA A 42 10.39 10.07 17.12
N ARG A 43 11.29 9.26 16.56
CA ARG A 43 10.98 7.87 16.20
C ARG A 43 10.65 7.00 17.41
N ALA A 44 11.30 7.25 18.55
CA ALA A 44 11.01 6.52 19.78
C ALA A 44 9.60 6.83 20.31
N GLU A 45 9.19 8.09 20.28
CA GLU A 45 7.86 8.52 20.67
C GLU A 45 6.79 7.90 19.76
N ASP A 46 6.99 7.97 18.43
CA ASP A 46 6.10 7.33 17.45
C ASP A 46 5.96 5.82 17.69
N LEU A 47 7.07 5.14 18.01
CA LEU A 47 7.07 3.71 18.29
C LEU A 47 6.28 3.35 19.56
N VAL A 48 6.40 4.16 20.62
CA VAL A 48 5.63 3.96 21.86
C VAL A 48 4.14 4.23 21.62
N HIS A 49 3.81 5.26 20.83
CA HIS A 49 2.42 5.56 20.48
C HIS A 49 1.79 4.47 19.62
N ASP A 50 2.51 3.93 18.63
CA ASP A 50 2.08 2.77 17.86
C ASP A 50 1.82 1.55 18.78
N ALA A 51 2.70 1.30 19.76
CA ALA A 51 2.53 0.23 20.73
C ALA A 51 1.31 0.45 21.65
N PHE A 52 1.08 1.68 22.11
CA PHE A 52 -0.11 2.04 22.90
C PHE A 52 -1.40 1.70 22.14
N VAL A 53 -1.47 2.10 20.87
CA VAL A 53 -2.64 1.83 20.01
C VAL A 53 -2.87 0.33 19.88
N GLN A 54 -1.85 -0.43 19.50
CA GLN A 54 -2.02 -1.87 19.28
C GLN A 54 -2.36 -2.62 20.57
N PHE A 55 -1.76 -2.24 21.70
CA PHE A 55 -2.03 -2.85 23.00
C PHE A 55 -3.48 -2.62 23.46
N THR A 56 -3.97 -1.39 23.31
CA THR A 56 -5.33 -1.00 23.73
C THR A 56 -6.42 -1.52 22.80
N PHE A 57 -6.11 -1.77 21.53
CA PHE A 57 -7.03 -2.34 20.55
C PHE A 57 -7.10 -3.85 20.64
N ALA A 58 -5.95 -4.52 20.74
CA ALA A 58 -5.90 -5.97 20.86
C ALA A 58 -6.49 -6.43 22.20
N ARG A 59 -6.34 -5.65 23.28
CA ARG A 59 -6.78 -5.98 24.65
C ARG A 59 -6.35 -7.39 25.07
N PRO A 60 -5.04 -7.69 25.10
CA PRO A 60 -4.56 -8.99 25.56
C PRO A 60 -5.09 -9.30 26.96
N ASP A 61 -5.45 -10.56 27.20
CA ASP A 61 -5.87 -11.01 28.53
C ASP A 61 -4.71 -10.90 29.51
N LEU A 62 -4.72 -9.83 30.32
CA LEU A 62 -3.66 -9.50 31.25
C LEU A 62 -3.43 -10.59 32.30
N ALA A 63 -4.44 -11.40 32.62
CA ALA A 63 -4.31 -12.51 33.57
C ALA A 63 -3.45 -13.65 33.02
N ARG A 64 -3.38 -13.79 31.68
CA ARG A 64 -2.57 -14.82 30.99
C ARG A 64 -1.16 -14.36 30.66
N VAL A 65 -0.87 -13.06 30.77
CA VAL A 65 0.45 -12.50 30.50
C VAL A 65 1.33 -12.62 31.74
N GLN A 66 2.17 -13.66 31.80
CA GLN A 66 3.08 -13.89 32.94
C GLN A 66 4.12 -12.77 33.14
N ASN A 67 4.62 -12.20 32.04
CA ASN A 67 5.59 -11.10 32.06
C ASN A 67 5.13 -9.98 31.11
N LEU A 68 4.37 -9.03 31.67
CA LEU A 68 3.83 -7.90 30.92
C LEU A 68 4.92 -6.98 30.35
N GLU A 69 5.99 -6.75 31.10
CA GLU A 69 7.12 -5.92 30.65
C GLU A 69 7.85 -6.56 29.46
N GLY A 70 8.13 -7.86 29.55
CA GLY A 70 8.72 -8.62 28.46
C GLY A 70 7.82 -8.63 27.21
N TYR A 71 6.50 -8.73 27.39
CA TYR A 71 5.54 -8.64 26.29
C TYR A 71 5.57 -7.27 25.61
N LEU A 72 5.49 -6.18 26.38
CA LEU A 72 5.50 -4.83 25.83
C LEU A 72 6.85 -4.50 25.15
N TYR A 73 7.96 -5.00 25.69
CA TYR A 73 9.27 -4.90 25.05
C TYR A 73 9.31 -5.67 23.70
N GLN A 74 8.79 -6.89 23.68
CA GLN A 74 8.73 -7.71 22.46
C GLN A 74 7.83 -7.06 21.39
N MET A 75 6.71 -6.48 21.79
CA MET A 75 5.86 -5.67 20.91
C MET A 75 6.66 -4.49 20.34
N LEU A 76 7.27 -3.64 21.16
CA LEU A 76 8.09 -2.52 20.69
C LEU A 76 9.18 -2.96 19.71
N ARG A 77 9.86 -4.07 20.00
CA ARG A 77 10.88 -4.65 19.12
C ARG A 77 10.30 -5.09 17.77
N ASN A 78 9.18 -5.80 17.78
CA ASN A 78 8.50 -6.25 16.55
C ASN A 78 8.01 -5.05 15.72
N LEU A 79 7.41 -4.04 16.37
CA LEU A 79 6.95 -2.82 15.71
C LEU A 79 8.13 -2.04 15.09
N ASN A 80 9.28 -1.96 15.76
CA ASN A 80 10.49 -1.33 15.21
C ASN A 80 11.02 -2.10 13.98
N ILE A 81 11.08 -3.44 14.04
CA ILE A 81 11.46 -4.28 12.90
C ILE A 81 10.51 -4.04 11.73
N SER A 82 9.20 -3.99 11.98
CA SER A 82 8.19 -3.69 10.97
C SER A 82 8.39 -2.30 10.36
N GLN A 83 8.63 -1.26 11.16
CA GLN A 83 8.94 0.09 10.67
C GLN A 83 10.20 0.11 9.78
N MET A 84 11.30 -0.52 10.22
CA MET A 84 12.55 -0.60 9.44
C MET A 84 12.37 -1.34 8.11
N ARG A 85 11.68 -2.49 8.13
CA ARG A 85 11.40 -3.28 6.91
C ARG A 85 10.46 -2.56 5.94
N ARG A 86 9.55 -1.72 6.44
CA ARG A 86 8.70 -0.87 5.60
C ARG A 86 9.46 0.30 5.01
N ALA A 87 10.32 0.95 5.79
CA ALA A 87 11.16 2.06 5.32
C ALA A 87 12.16 1.63 4.23
N ALA A 88 12.60 0.37 4.24
CA ALA A 88 13.49 -0.18 3.21
C ALA A 88 12.79 -0.51 1.86
N ARG A 89 11.47 -0.38 1.76
CA ARG A 89 10.73 -0.65 0.51
C ARG A 89 10.80 0.58 -0.41
N ARG A 90 10.91 0.34 -1.73
CA ARG A 90 10.90 1.43 -2.72
C ARG A 90 9.55 2.18 -2.67
N PRO A 91 9.54 3.52 -2.69
CA PRO A 91 8.32 4.32 -2.77
C PRO A 91 7.72 4.15 -4.18
N GLY A 92 6.74 3.26 -4.30
CA GLY A 92 6.02 3.01 -5.56
C GLY A 92 4.50 3.23 -5.48
N ASP A 93 3.91 3.07 -4.29
CA ASP A 93 2.45 2.95 -4.10
C ASP A 93 1.91 3.87 -2.98
N GLU A 94 2.51 5.03 -2.73
CA GLU A 94 1.98 5.97 -1.72
C GLU A 94 0.72 6.70 -2.24
N PRO A 95 -0.35 6.82 -1.43
CA PRO A 95 -1.54 7.58 -1.80
C PRO A 95 -1.20 9.05 -2.10
N ALA A 96 -2.00 9.69 -2.94
CA ALA A 96 -1.83 11.13 -3.16
C ALA A 96 -2.19 11.91 -1.88
N VAL A 97 -1.62 13.12 -1.70
CA VAL A 97 -1.77 13.95 -0.48
C VAL A 97 -3.23 14.13 -0.02
N PHE A 98 -4.17 14.31 -0.96
CA PHE A 98 -5.60 14.50 -0.67
C PHE A 98 -6.36 13.19 -0.32
N GLU A 99 -5.77 12.03 -0.59
CA GLU A 99 -6.39 10.73 -0.27
C GLU A 99 -6.24 10.39 1.21
N TYR A 100 -5.25 11.00 1.87
CA TYR A 100 -5.07 10.88 3.31
C TYR A 100 -6.25 11.47 4.09
N ASP A 101 -6.35 11.01 5.32
CA ASP A 101 -7.39 11.40 6.25
C ASP A 101 -7.20 12.79 6.84
N SER A 102 -5.95 13.26 6.98
CA SER A 102 -5.64 14.64 7.37
C SER A 102 -4.27 15.08 6.87
N ALA A 103 -4.03 16.38 6.83
CA ALA A 103 -2.72 16.95 6.52
C ALA A 103 -1.63 16.47 7.51
N GLU A 104 -1.99 16.25 8.76
CA GLU A 104 -1.07 15.72 9.79
C GLU A 104 -0.60 14.31 9.45
N PHE A 105 -1.49 13.44 8.95
CA PHE A 105 -1.13 12.10 8.46
C PHE A 105 -0.16 12.14 7.29
N VAL A 106 -0.38 13.06 6.35
CA VAL A 106 0.51 13.24 5.18
C VAL A 106 1.92 13.58 5.63
N LEU A 107 2.07 14.57 6.51
CA LEU A 107 3.37 15.06 6.96
C LEU A 107 4.14 14.00 7.76
N ARG A 108 3.45 13.19 8.57
CA ARG A 108 4.07 12.06 9.28
C ARG A 108 4.50 10.93 8.33
N ALA A 109 3.79 10.73 7.22
CA ALA A 109 4.06 9.65 6.27
C ALA A 109 5.09 10.01 5.18
N ALA A 110 5.35 11.31 4.95
CA ALA A 110 6.15 11.81 3.86
C ALA A 110 7.64 11.48 3.99
N ASP A 111 8.28 11.12 2.86
CA ASP A 111 9.74 11.03 2.76
C ASP A 111 10.38 12.43 2.98
N PRO A 112 11.40 12.57 3.85
CA PRO A 112 12.17 13.80 4.01
C PRO A 112 12.60 14.48 2.69
N ARG A 113 12.83 13.70 1.63
CA ARG A 113 13.24 14.20 0.30
C ARG A 113 12.09 14.86 -0.47
N GLU A 114 10.86 14.43 -0.25
CA GLU A 114 9.66 14.92 -0.94
C GLU A 114 8.92 15.99 -0.12
N LEU A 115 9.38 16.32 1.10
CA LEU A 115 8.70 17.24 2.02
C LEU A 115 8.33 18.57 1.36
N ILE A 116 9.24 19.20 0.61
CA ILE A 116 8.94 20.50 -0.03
C ILE A 116 7.73 20.38 -0.98
N ARG A 117 7.74 19.36 -1.85
CA ARG A 117 6.66 19.09 -2.79
C ARG A 117 5.34 18.79 -2.06
N VAL A 118 5.39 17.92 -1.05
CA VAL A 118 4.24 17.54 -0.23
C VAL A 118 3.62 18.75 0.46
N GLN A 119 4.44 19.64 1.03
CA GLN A 119 3.96 20.86 1.66
C GLN A 119 3.31 21.83 0.66
N ASP A 120 3.86 21.95 -0.55
CA ASP A 120 3.25 22.76 -1.61
C ASP A 120 1.92 22.16 -2.10
N GLU A 121 1.82 20.85 -2.24
CA GLU A 121 0.55 20.16 -2.54
C GLU A 121 -0.49 20.38 -1.43
N LEU A 122 -0.10 20.31 -0.14
CA LEU A 122 -0.99 20.61 0.99
C LEU A 122 -1.51 22.06 0.95
N ARG A 123 -0.66 23.04 0.62
CA ARG A 123 -1.06 24.44 0.44
C ARG A 123 -2.07 24.59 -0.69
N GLN A 124 -1.90 23.85 -1.80
CA GLN A 124 -2.85 23.87 -2.91
C GLN A 124 -4.19 23.23 -2.54
N VAL A 125 -4.20 22.10 -1.83
CA VAL A 125 -5.43 21.47 -1.32
C VAL A 125 -6.17 22.42 -0.36
N CYS A 126 -5.44 23.11 0.51
CA CYS A 126 -6.00 24.12 1.41
C CYS A 126 -6.67 25.26 0.64
N HIS A 127 -5.97 25.80 -0.36
CA HIS A 127 -6.51 26.88 -1.19
C HIS A 127 -7.78 26.44 -1.91
N TYR A 128 -7.76 25.26 -2.54
CA TYR A 128 -8.93 24.66 -3.17
C TYR A 128 -10.11 24.56 -2.21
N ALA A 129 -9.89 24.01 -1.00
CA ALA A 129 -10.96 23.84 -0.02
C ALA A 129 -11.55 25.20 0.43
N CYS A 130 -10.70 26.22 0.61
CA CYS A 130 -11.12 27.58 0.96
C CYS A 130 -11.95 28.24 -0.13
N VAL A 131 -11.65 28.00 -1.40
CA VAL A 131 -12.46 28.49 -2.54
C VAL A 131 -13.76 27.70 -2.64
N ARG A 132 -13.70 26.38 -2.44
CA ARG A 132 -14.80 25.45 -2.68
C ARG A 132 -15.90 25.54 -1.63
N LYS A 133 -15.56 25.73 -0.35
CA LYS A 133 -16.49 25.73 0.80
C LYS A 133 -17.72 26.63 0.60
N GLU A 134 -17.56 27.70 -0.18
CA GLU A 134 -18.56 28.73 -0.45
C GLU A 134 -19.61 28.31 -1.49
N SER A 135 -19.31 27.28 -2.29
CA SER A 135 -20.16 26.80 -3.38
C SER A 135 -20.62 25.34 -3.19
N SER A 136 -20.08 24.64 -2.18
CA SER A 136 -20.54 23.32 -1.77
C SER A 136 -20.13 23.01 -0.35
N LYS A 137 -21.04 22.36 0.39
CA LYS A 137 -20.81 21.77 1.71
C LYS A 137 -19.62 20.78 1.68
N ALA A 138 -19.28 20.19 0.53
CA ALA A 138 -18.12 19.31 0.36
C ALA A 138 -16.78 20.01 0.67
N GLY A 139 -16.64 21.30 0.32
CA GLY A 139 -15.45 22.07 0.68
C GLY A 139 -15.31 22.26 2.19
N SER A 140 -16.41 22.58 2.88
CA SER A 140 -16.42 22.72 4.34
C SER A 140 -16.15 21.40 5.06
N VAL A 141 -16.72 20.29 4.55
CA VAL A 141 -16.47 18.94 5.06
C VAL A 141 -14.99 18.54 4.88
N LEU A 142 -14.38 18.89 3.75
CA LEU A 142 -12.94 18.67 3.55
C LEU A 142 -12.09 19.48 4.53
N ILE A 143 -12.43 20.74 4.79
CA ILE A 143 -11.75 21.58 5.79
C ILE A 143 -11.83 20.93 7.18
N LEU A 144 -13.04 20.55 7.62
CA LEU A 144 -13.25 19.91 8.92
C LEU A 144 -12.41 18.65 9.06
N ARG A 145 -12.46 17.75 8.06
CA ARG A 145 -11.73 16.48 8.12
C ARG A 145 -10.22 16.66 8.02
N PHE A 146 -9.78 17.42 7.01
CA PHE A 146 -8.39 17.39 6.56
C PHE A 146 -7.51 18.43 7.25
N MET A 147 -8.07 19.59 7.65
CA MET A 147 -7.33 20.68 8.30
C MET A 147 -7.60 20.78 9.80
N HIS A 148 -8.87 20.65 10.19
CA HIS A 148 -9.28 20.78 11.59
C HIS A 148 -9.36 19.46 12.35
N GLY A 149 -9.06 18.33 11.69
CA GLY A 149 -8.92 17.02 12.33
C GLY A 149 -10.22 16.44 12.90
N TYR A 150 -11.39 16.87 12.40
CA TYR A 150 -12.67 16.29 12.81
C TYR A 150 -12.83 14.88 12.27
N TYR A 151 -13.37 13.98 13.08
CA TYR A 151 -13.73 12.64 12.66
C TYR A 151 -15.09 12.65 11.95
N PRO A 152 -15.35 11.73 11.02
CA PRO A 152 -16.57 11.80 10.21
C PRO A 152 -17.89 11.78 11.01
N VAL A 153 -17.93 11.10 12.17
CA VAL A 153 -19.08 11.15 13.08
C VAL A 153 -19.28 12.53 13.72
N GLU A 154 -18.18 13.23 14.02
CA GLU A 154 -18.21 14.61 14.53
C GLU A 154 -18.66 15.56 13.43
N ILE A 155 -18.18 15.36 12.19
CA ILE A 155 -18.63 16.13 11.03
C ILE A 155 -20.12 15.95 10.79
N ALA A 156 -20.65 14.73 10.92
CA ALA A 156 -22.07 14.45 10.77
C ALA A 156 -22.91 15.27 11.76
N ARG A 157 -22.50 15.29 13.05
CA ARG A 157 -23.10 16.14 14.08
C ARG A 157 -22.96 17.63 13.73
N PHE A 158 -21.75 18.07 13.39
CA PHE A 158 -21.42 19.45 13.05
C PHE A 158 -22.20 19.96 11.83
N THR A 159 -22.46 19.12 10.82
CA THR A 159 -23.21 19.52 9.63
C THR A 159 -24.71 19.24 9.75
N GLY A 160 -25.18 18.64 10.85
CA GLY A 160 -26.56 18.21 11.02
C GLY A 160 -27.01 17.20 9.95
N SER A 161 -26.12 16.28 9.55
CA SER A 161 -26.40 15.28 8.51
C SER A 161 -26.00 13.87 8.94
N THR A 162 -26.26 12.89 8.07
CA THR A 162 -25.90 11.49 8.27
C THR A 162 -24.41 11.22 8.03
N ARG A 163 -23.91 10.10 8.56
CA ARG A 163 -22.52 9.63 8.43
C ARG A 163 -22.16 9.33 6.98
N GLU A 164 -23.12 8.82 6.22
CA GLU A 164 -23.04 8.45 4.82
C GLU A 164 -22.97 9.69 3.93
N ALA A 165 -23.76 10.72 4.23
CA ALA A 165 -23.68 12.00 3.53
C ALA A 165 -22.30 12.67 3.70
N VAL A 166 -21.65 12.49 4.85
CA VAL A 166 -20.28 12.96 5.07
C VAL A 166 -19.27 12.19 4.21
N GLU A 167 -19.37 10.85 4.12
CA GLU A 167 -18.49 10.05 3.24
C GLU A 167 -18.62 10.49 1.78
N GLU A 168 -19.86 10.67 1.31
CA GLU A 168 -20.09 11.07 -0.08
C GLU A 168 -19.51 12.47 -0.37
N ARG A 169 -19.70 13.42 0.55
CA ARG A 169 -19.10 14.75 0.43
C ARG A 169 -17.57 14.71 0.45
N LEU A 170 -16.97 13.86 1.29
CA LEU A 170 -15.51 13.66 1.29
C LEU A 170 -15.03 13.05 -0.03
N ARG A 171 -15.76 12.07 -0.59
CA ARG A 171 -15.42 11.49 -1.89
C ARG A 171 -15.46 12.54 -2.99
N VAL A 172 -16.53 13.32 -3.07
CA VAL A 172 -16.68 14.42 -4.05
C VAL A 172 -15.54 15.41 -3.88
N ALA A 173 -15.29 15.88 -2.65
CA ALA A 173 -14.23 16.85 -2.38
C ALA A 173 -12.83 16.35 -2.75
N ARG A 174 -12.52 15.07 -2.50
CA ARG A 174 -11.25 14.43 -2.86
C ARG A 174 -11.11 14.25 -4.38
N SER A 175 -12.18 13.86 -5.07
CA SER A 175 -12.18 13.76 -6.54
C SER A 175 -11.96 15.11 -7.22
N GLU A 176 -12.61 16.15 -6.70
CA GLU A 176 -12.41 17.53 -7.16
C GLU A 176 -11.00 18.03 -6.81
N ALA A 177 -10.49 17.78 -5.60
CA ALA A 177 -9.11 18.15 -5.23
C ALA A 177 -8.06 17.48 -6.15
N ARG A 178 -8.27 16.20 -6.51
CA ARG A 178 -7.43 15.50 -7.49
C ARG A 178 -7.40 16.21 -8.84
N GLN A 179 -8.58 16.56 -9.35
CA GLN A 179 -8.69 17.29 -10.61
C GLN A 179 -8.05 18.67 -10.49
N TYR A 180 -8.23 19.36 -9.36
CA TYR A 180 -7.63 20.66 -9.10
C TYR A 180 -6.10 20.57 -9.12
N LEU A 181 -5.47 19.60 -8.44
CA LEU A 181 -4.01 19.48 -8.45
C LEU A 181 -3.44 19.16 -9.85
N LYS A 182 -4.17 18.38 -10.65
CA LYS A 182 -3.76 18.04 -12.02
C LYS A 182 -3.94 19.22 -13.00
N ASP A 183 -5.10 19.85 -12.95
CA ASP A 183 -5.49 20.97 -13.79
C ASP A 183 -6.48 21.90 -13.05
N PRO A 184 -5.98 22.96 -12.39
CA PRO A 184 -6.82 23.94 -11.72
C PRO A 184 -7.79 24.68 -12.62
N GLU A 185 -7.51 24.82 -13.93
CA GLU A 185 -8.41 25.50 -14.86
C GLU A 185 -9.58 24.59 -15.32
N GLY A 186 -9.44 23.27 -15.12
CA GLY A 186 -10.46 22.28 -15.45
C GLY A 186 -11.71 22.33 -14.55
N LEU A 187 -11.63 22.98 -13.38
CA LEU A 187 -12.76 23.18 -12.47
C LEU A 187 -13.29 24.62 -12.57
N ARG A 188 -14.48 24.78 -13.16
CA ARG A 188 -15.17 26.08 -13.21
C ARG A 188 -16.06 26.26 -11.99
N PHE A 189 -15.62 27.07 -11.03
CA PHE A 189 -16.46 27.51 -9.91
C PHE A 189 -17.40 28.63 -10.39
N ILE A 190 -18.70 28.46 -10.16
CA ILE A 190 -19.71 29.47 -10.53
C ILE A 190 -19.47 30.73 -9.67
N ASN A 191 -19.32 31.89 -10.33
CA ASN A 191 -19.26 33.23 -9.73
C ASN A 191 -18.06 33.60 -8.84
N LYS A 192 -16.82 33.17 -9.13
CA LYS A 192 -15.63 33.75 -8.46
C LYS A 192 -14.46 34.05 -9.39
N GLU A 193 -13.77 35.14 -9.07
CA GLU A 193 -12.48 35.56 -9.64
C GLU A 193 -11.46 34.43 -9.50
N ARG A 194 -10.60 34.28 -10.52
CA ARG A 194 -9.46 33.34 -10.53
C ARG A 194 -8.62 33.54 -9.26
N GLY A 195 -8.71 32.62 -8.32
CA GLY A 195 -7.83 32.61 -7.15
C GLY A 195 -6.37 32.49 -7.61
N VAL A 196 -5.52 33.42 -7.18
CA VAL A 196 -4.08 33.34 -7.41
C VAL A 196 -3.56 32.10 -6.69
N ARG A 197 -2.88 31.20 -7.43
CA ARG A 197 -2.27 30.01 -6.82
C ARG A 197 -1.30 30.46 -5.71
N PRO A 198 -1.28 29.77 -4.55
CA PRO A 198 -0.23 30.01 -3.59
C PRO A 198 1.12 29.72 -4.25
N ALA A 199 2.03 30.70 -4.20
CA ALA A 199 3.38 30.52 -4.72
C ALA A 199 4.10 29.41 -3.95
N PRO A 200 4.89 28.56 -4.62
CA PRO A 200 5.74 27.60 -3.93
C PRO A 200 6.70 28.36 -3.02
N THR A 201 6.86 27.86 -1.79
CA THR A 201 7.71 28.53 -0.79
C THR A 201 9.19 28.26 -1.00
N GLY A 202 9.55 27.14 -1.65
CA GLY A 202 10.93 26.76 -1.97
C GLY A 202 11.74 26.24 -0.78
N TYR A 203 11.14 26.10 0.41
CA TYR A 203 11.75 25.51 1.59
C TYR A 203 10.71 24.73 2.41
N ALA A 204 11.16 23.73 3.17
CA ALA A 204 10.29 22.96 4.06
C ALA A 204 10.18 23.64 5.43
N GLN A 205 8.95 23.88 5.90
CA GLN A 205 8.64 24.26 7.28
C GLN A 205 8.61 23.02 8.18
N THR A 206 8.63 23.19 9.51
CA THR A 206 8.32 22.04 10.38
C THR A 206 6.84 21.64 10.19
N PRO A 207 6.47 20.37 10.42
CA PRO A 207 5.08 19.93 10.32
C PRO A 207 4.12 20.78 11.16
N GLU A 208 4.52 21.17 12.37
CA GLU A 208 3.70 21.96 13.30
C GLU A 208 3.47 23.38 12.75
N GLU A 209 4.53 24.03 12.25
CA GLU A 209 4.44 25.36 11.66
C GLU A 209 3.52 25.36 10.44
N LEU A 210 3.67 24.38 9.54
CA LEU A 210 2.83 24.29 8.36
C LEU A 210 1.37 24.04 8.72
N LEU A 211 1.08 23.11 9.63
CA LEU A 211 -0.30 22.79 10.03
C LEU A 211 -0.98 24.02 10.64
N ARG A 212 -0.27 24.79 11.45
CA ARG A 212 -0.74 26.07 12.00
C ARG A 212 -1.01 27.09 10.88
N ASP A 213 -0.10 27.23 9.92
CA ASP A 213 -0.26 28.14 8.77
C ASP A 213 -1.46 27.76 7.88
N LEU A 214 -1.69 26.46 7.65
CA LEU A 214 -2.83 25.97 6.88
C LEU A 214 -4.16 26.29 7.59
N ARG A 215 -4.25 26.07 8.90
CA ARG A 215 -5.43 26.44 9.69
C ARG A 215 -5.64 27.94 9.73
N GLN A 216 -4.58 28.74 9.90
CA GLN A 216 -4.68 30.20 9.85
C GLN A 216 -5.22 30.68 8.50
N ARG A 217 -4.76 30.11 7.38
CA ARG A 217 -5.29 30.42 6.03
C ARG A 217 -6.78 30.08 5.89
N VAL A 218 -7.23 28.99 6.51
CA VAL A 218 -8.66 28.66 6.57
C VAL A 218 -9.42 29.76 7.31
N PHE A 219 -8.93 30.20 8.47
CA PHE A 219 -9.58 31.26 9.25
C PHE A 219 -9.56 32.63 8.54
N ASP A 220 -8.45 33.00 7.92
CA ASP A 220 -8.31 34.24 7.13
C ASP A 220 -9.25 34.26 5.91
N SER A 221 -9.66 33.08 5.42
CA SER A 221 -10.61 32.96 4.32
C SER A 221 -12.08 33.07 4.76
N GLY A 222 -12.36 33.27 6.05
CA GLY A 222 -13.70 33.46 6.60
C GLY A 222 -14.38 34.72 6.04
N ARG A 223 -15.67 34.60 5.73
CA ARG A 223 -16.52 35.71 5.25
C ARG A 223 -17.87 35.66 5.95
N GLY A 224 -18.55 36.80 6.04
CA GLY A 224 -19.84 36.92 6.71
C GLY A 224 -19.74 37.26 8.19
N GLU A 225 -20.88 37.55 8.80
CA GLU A 225 -21.00 37.93 10.21
C GLU A 225 -21.07 36.69 11.11
N CYS A 226 -20.51 36.79 12.32
CA CYS A 226 -20.60 35.73 13.32
C CYS A 226 -22.06 35.43 13.67
N VAL A 227 -22.39 34.15 13.75
CA VAL A 227 -23.69 33.68 14.21
C VAL A 227 -23.70 33.71 15.74
N ASP A 228 -24.77 34.21 16.34
CA ASP A 228 -24.96 34.16 17.80
C ASP A 228 -25.43 32.77 18.27
N ALA A 229 -25.23 32.50 19.56
CA ALA A 229 -25.54 31.21 20.17
C ALA A 229 -27.02 30.83 20.10
N GLU A 230 -27.94 31.80 20.18
CA GLU A 230 -29.38 31.54 20.11
C GLU A 230 -29.78 31.09 18.70
N ARG A 231 -29.22 31.74 17.69
CA ARG A 231 -29.43 31.41 16.28
C ARG A 231 -28.78 30.08 15.91
N LEU A 232 -27.60 29.76 16.45
CA LEU A 232 -26.99 28.43 16.32
C LEU A 232 -27.88 27.34 16.92
N ALA A 233 -28.37 27.52 18.14
CA ALA A 233 -29.27 26.56 18.78
C ALA A 233 -30.55 26.32 17.94
N LYS A 234 -31.13 27.36 17.35
CA LYS A 234 -32.27 27.24 16.43
C LYS A 234 -31.92 26.49 15.14
N LEU A 235 -30.74 26.73 14.56
CA LEU A 235 -30.29 26.05 13.34
C LEU A 235 -30.14 24.54 13.54
N TYR A 236 -29.55 24.12 14.66
CA TYR A 236 -29.35 22.70 14.98
C TYR A 236 -30.59 22.03 15.60
N GLY A 237 -31.54 22.79 16.13
CA GLY A 237 -32.85 22.28 16.55
C GLY A 237 -33.82 22.00 15.39
N ALA A 238 -33.58 22.57 14.21
CA ALA A 238 -34.40 22.36 13.01
C ALA A 238 -33.88 21.17 12.16
N LYS A 239 -34.79 20.46 11.48
CA LYS A 239 -34.40 19.40 10.52
C LYS A 239 -33.67 20.02 9.32
N GLY A 240 -32.38 19.69 9.12
CA GLY A 240 -31.64 20.01 7.89
C GLY A 240 -30.24 20.63 8.06
N GLY A 241 -29.85 21.03 9.29
CA GLY A 241 -28.53 21.60 9.57
C GLY A 241 -28.28 22.97 8.88
N PRO A 242 -27.05 23.51 8.96
CA PRO A 242 -26.71 24.78 8.32
C PRO A 242 -26.73 24.69 6.79
N ASP A 243 -27.09 25.81 6.13
CA ASP A 243 -26.95 25.95 4.67
C ASP A 243 -25.47 26.07 4.25
N CYS A 244 -25.19 26.09 2.94
CA CYS A 244 -23.81 26.10 2.44
C CYS A 244 -23.01 27.33 2.90
N ALA A 245 -23.61 28.52 2.83
CA ALA A 245 -22.94 29.77 3.19
C ALA A 245 -22.69 29.86 4.71
N THR A 246 -23.67 29.47 5.52
CA THR A 246 -23.52 29.40 6.98
C THR A 246 -22.43 28.41 7.34
N LEU A 247 -22.45 27.20 6.79
CA LEU A 247 -21.43 26.19 7.07
C LEU A 247 -20.03 26.66 6.66
N ALA A 248 -19.88 27.34 5.52
CA ALA A 248 -18.61 27.94 5.09
C ALA A 248 -18.06 28.94 6.12
N HIS A 249 -18.93 29.77 6.72
CA HIS A 249 -18.55 30.67 7.81
C HIS A 249 -18.15 29.89 9.07
N LEU A 250 -18.97 28.93 9.52
CA LEU A 250 -18.74 28.16 10.74
C LEU A 250 -17.37 27.49 10.75
N VAL A 251 -16.96 26.84 9.65
CA VAL A 251 -15.67 26.13 9.57
C VAL A 251 -14.46 27.07 9.45
N SER A 252 -14.68 28.37 9.24
CA SER A 252 -13.66 29.38 8.96
C SER A 252 -13.62 30.49 10.00
N CYS A 253 -14.45 30.43 11.03
CA CYS A 253 -14.48 31.40 12.11
C CYS A 253 -14.08 30.69 13.41
N PRO A 254 -12.94 31.04 14.03
CA PRO A 254 -12.45 30.36 15.24
C PRO A 254 -13.43 30.47 16.41
N ARG A 255 -14.21 31.55 16.48
CA ARG A 255 -15.27 31.71 17.48
C ARG A 255 -16.46 30.80 17.19
N CYS A 256 -17.02 30.86 15.99
CA CYS A 256 -18.25 30.13 15.67
C CYS A 256 -18.02 28.61 15.60
N ILE A 257 -16.84 28.14 15.18
CA ILE A 257 -16.52 26.71 15.21
C ILE A 257 -16.55 26.16 16.65
N ASP A 258 -16.02 26.92 17.61
CA ASP A 258 -16.01 26.52 19.03
C ASP A 258 -17.38 26.66 19.69
N GLU A 259 -18.20 27.64 19.31
CA GLU A 259 -19.60 27.70 19.76
C GLU A 259 -20.41 26.46 19.30
N VAL A 260 -20.16 25.96 18.08
CA VAL A 260 -20.77 24.71 17.59
C VAL A 260 -20.18 23.48 18.29
N ASN A 261 -18.87 23.49 18.58
CA ASN A 261 -18.23 22.42 19.34
C ASN A 261 -18.84 22.29 20.73
N ASP A 262 -18.98 23.40 21.45
CA ASP A 262 -19.60 23.44 22.78
C ASP A 262 -21.05 22.92 22.73
N LEU A 263 -21.82 23.33 21.70
CA LEU A 263 -23.20 22.86 21.50
C LEU A 263 -23.30 21.34 21.33
N HIS A 264 -22.33 20.72 20.67
CA HIS A 264 -22.29 19.28 20.39
C HIS A 264 -21.39 18.49 21.33
N GLN A 265 -20.84 19.12 22.38
CA GLN A 265 -19.88 18.51 23.31
C GLN A 265 -18.66 17.91 22.59
N LEU A 266 -18.19 18.60 21.55
CA LEU A 266 -16.99 18.24 20.80
C LEU A 266 -15.79 19.02 21.36
N PRO A 267 -14.56 18.46 21.26
CA PRO A 267 -13.35 19.19 21.61
C PRO A 267 -13.20 20.48 20.83
N ARG A 268 -12.82 21.56 21.54
CA ARG A 268 -12.50 22.86 20.95
C ARG A 268 -11.27 22.80 20.06
N ILE A 269 -11.08 23.77 19.17
CA ILE A 269 -9.92 23.80 18.27
C ILE A 269 -8.59 23.85 19.04
N SER A 270 -8.53 24.60 20.14
CA SER A 270 -7.34 24.68 20.99
C SER A 270 -7.01 23.35 21.68
N GLU A 271 -8.02 22.53 22.01
CA GLU A 271 -7.83 21.20 22.59
C GLU A 271 -7.36 20.19 21.54
N ARG A 272 -7.82 20.35 20.29
CA ARG A 272 -7.37 19.52 19.15
C ARG A 272 -5.94 19.83 18.73
N PHE A 273 -5.53 21.11 18.84
CA PHE A 273 -4.20 21.60 18.46
C PHE A 273 -3.61 22.52 19.54
N PRO A 274 -3.15 21.98 20.69
CA PRO A 274 -2.63 22.79 21.80
C PRO A 274 -1.44 23.68 21.43
N VAL A 275 -0.59 23.20 20.51
CA VAL A 275 0.60 23.90 20.01
C VAL A 275 0.28 25.18 19.21
N ASP A 276 -0.93 25.32 18.69
CA ASP A 276 -1.36 26.53 17.99
C ASP A 276 -1.71 27.68 18.94
N SER A 277 -2.10 27.33 20.17
CA SER A 277 -2.50 28.30 21.21
C SER A 277 -1.30 28.86 21.97
N LEU A 278 -0.15 28.20 21.86
CA LEU A 278 1.14 28.71 22.31
C LEU A 278 1.62 29.73 21.27
N GLY A 279 1.35 31.02 21.51
CA GLY A 279 1.91 32.10 20.71
C GLY A 279 3.43 31.94 20.59
N ALA A 280 4.01 32.37 19.45
CA ALA A 280 5.44 32.25 19.18
C ALA A 280 6.26 32.82 20.34
N GLU A 281 6.79 31.95 21.21
CA GLU A 281 7.69 32.40 22.26
C GLU A 281 8.99 32.92 21.60
N PRO A 282 9.48 34.11 21.98
CA PRO A 282 10.79 34.53 21.56
C PRO A 282 11.81 33.57 22.17
N ARG A 283 12.60 32.91 21.32
CA ARG A 283 13.74 32.05 21.68
C ARG A 283 14.47 32.61 22.91
N ARG A 284 14.24 32.02 24.08
CA ARG A 284 14.97 32.39 25.29
C ARG A 284 16.38 31.84 25.17
N LYS A 285 17.32 32.78 25.02
CA LYS A 285 18.76 32.59 25.05
C LYS A 285 19.16 31.98 26.40
N GLY A 286 20.10 31.05 26.36
CA GLY A 286 20.45 30.16 27.46
C GLY A 286 20.69 30.82 28.82
N GLY A 287 20.31 30.08 29.86
CA GLY A 287 20.73 30.27 31.23
C GLY A 287 20.83 28.90 31.87
N GLY A 288 22.05 28.47 32.19
CA GLY A 288 22.28 27.32 33.03
C GLY A 288 21.71 27.58 34.42
N GLY A 289 20.99 26.61 34.93
CA GLY A 289 20.54 26.53 36.31
C GLY A 289 20.41 25.05 36.62
N ASP A 290 21.35 24.56 37.41
CA ASP A 290 21.23 23.30 38.13
C ASP A 290 19.96 23.36 38.98
N ASP A 291 19.06 22.40 38.80
CA ASP A 291 18.03 22.05 39.79
C ASP A 291 17.78 20.54 39.72
N ASP A 292 18.45 19.88 40.68
CA ASP A 292 18.08 18.70 41.46
C ASP A 292 17.25 17.55 40.87
N GLY A 293 17.81 16.36 41.05
CA GLY A 293 17.24 15.09 40.64
C GLY A 293 15.97 14.73 41.39
N GLY A 294 14.88 14.62 40.63
CA GLY A 294 13.70 13.83 40.96
C GLY A 294 13.68 12.52 40.16
N ALA A 295 14.43 11.51 40.62
CA ALA A 295 14.27 10.14 40.15
C ALA A 295 12.94 9.58 40.68
N GLY A 296 11.91 9.42 39.84
CA GLY A 296 10.66 8.80 40.27
C GLY A 296 9.41 8.88 39.38
N GLY A 297 9.50 9.25 38.09
CA GLY A 297 8.33 9.29 37.19
C GLY A 297 8.30 8.11 36.22
N GLY A 298 7.71 6.97 36.59
CA GLY A 298 7.57 5.82 35.68
C GLY A 298 6.46 5.96 34.63
N GLY A 299 5.47 6.82 34.89
CA GLY A 299 4.27 6.98 34.07
C GLY A 299 4.31 8.13 33.07
N ALA A 300 3.33 8.14 32.15
CA ALA A 300 3.12 9.20 31.17
C ALA A 300 2.73 10.52 31.84
N THR A 301 3.23 11.63 31.31
CA THR A 301 2.69 12.96 31.56
C THR A 301 1.27 13.08 31.00
N ALA A 302 0.52 14.09 31.47
CA ALA A 302 -0.83 14.35 30.97
C ALA A 302 -0.86 14.60 29.44
N GLU A 303 0.15 15.30 28.92
CA GLU A 303 0.28 15.59 27.49
C GLU A 303 0.57 14.33 26.67
N GLU A 304 1.49 13.47 27.14
CA GLU A 304 1.78 12.18 26.49
C GLU A 304 0.53 11.29 26.46
N ALA A 305 -0.23 11.23 27.56
CA ALA A 305 -1.49 10.50 27.61
C ALA A 305 -2.55 11.06 26.64
N VAL A 306 -2.60 12.37 26.44
CA VAL A 306 -3.47 13.00 25.43
C VAL A 306 -3.02 12.63 24.01
N ARG A 307 -1.71 12.67 23.71
CA ARG A 307 -1.17 12.27 22.39
C ARG A 307 -1.44 10.79 22.08
N CYS A 308 -1.22 9.89 23.04
CA CYS A 308 -1.57 8.47 22.94
C CYS A 308 -3.05 8.26 22.59
N ARG A 309 -3.97 8.91 23.33
CA ARG A 309 -5.41 8.79 23.10
C ARG A 309 -5.83 9.38 21.76
N LYS A 310 -5.28 10.53 21.36
CA LYS A 310 -5.50 11.11 20.02
C LYS A 310 -5.10 10.12 18.93
N ARG A 311 -3.92 9.49 19.05
CA ARG A 311 -3.43 8.49 18.09
C ARG A 311 -4.32 7.25 18.04
N ALA A 312 -4.77 6.74 19.18
CA ALA A 312 -5.70 5.62 19.24
C ALA A 312 -7.03 5.97 18.57
N ARG A 313 -7.57 7.17 18.83
CA ARG A 313 -8.79 7.66 18.19
C ARG A 313 -8.65 7.82 16.68
N GLU A 314 -7.51 8.31 16.19
CA GLU A 314 -7.21 8.38 14.75
C GLU A 314 -7.31 7.00 14.09
N VAL A 315 -6.73 5.96 14.69
CA VAL A 315 -6.79 4.59 14.15
C VAL A 315 -8.19 3.98 14.26
N PHE A 316 -8.91 4.25 15.36
CA PHE A 316 -10.29 3.79 15.56
C PHE A 316 -11.24 4.33 14.48
N GLU A 317 -11.08 5.60 14.13
CA GLU A 317 -11.90 6.30 13.14
C GLU A 317 -11.45 6.06 11.70
N HIS A 318 -10.25 5.51 11.49
CA HIS A 318 -9.71 5.27 10.16
C HIS A 318 -10.51 4.21 9.41
N ARG A 319 -10.87 4.51 8.15
CA ARG A 319 -11.63 3.61 7.28
C ARG A 319 -10.77 3.18 6.08
N PRO A 320 -10.28 1.93 6.05
CA PRO A 320 -9.42 1.45 4.96
C PRO A 320 -10.20 1.31 3.66
N ARG A 321 -9.54 1.60 2.54
CA ARG A 321 -10.00 1.24 1.18
C ARG A 321 -9.33 -0.02 0.67
N GLU A 322 -8.17 -0.34 1.25
CA GLU A 322 -7.41 -1.54 0.99
C GLU A 322 -6.87 -2.09 2.31
N LEU A 323 -6.83 -3.42 2.43
CA LEU A 323 -6.25 -4.14 3.55
C LEU A 323 -4.96 -4.80 3.08
N CYS A 324 -3.84 -4.41 3.68
CA CYS A 324 -2.51 -4.92 3.37
C CYS A 324 -2.04 -5.82 4.51
N VAL A 325 -2.02 -7.13 4.28
CA VAL A 325 -1.61 -8.12 5.26
C VAL A 325 -0.10 -8.32 5.20
N SER A 326 0.55 -8.22 6.36
CA SER A 326 1.99 -8.41 6.50
C SER A 326 2.30 -9.45 7.57
N VAL A 327 3.33 -10.26 7.34
CA VAL A 327 3.87 -11.22 8.29
C VAL A 327 5.32 -10.88 8.55
N ASN A 328 5.70 -10.78 9.82
CA ASN A 328 7.03 -10.34 10.25
C ASN A 328 7.47 -9.02 9.57
N GLY A 329 6.54 -8.10 9.28
CA GLY A 329 6.84 -6.84 8.59
C GLY A 329 7.10 -6.96 7.07
N ARG A 330 6.83 -8.11 6.45
CA ARG A 330 6.81 -8.30 4.98
C ARG A 330 5.38 -8.43 4.49
N THR A 331 5.00 -7.70 3.44
CA THR A 331 3.65 -7.78 2.89
C THR A 331 3.46 -9.10 2.13
N LEU A 332 2.43 -9.85 2.51
CA LEU A 332 2.03 -11.11 1.87
C LEU A 332 0.95 -10.89 0.82
N GLY A 333 0.07 -9.91 1.01
CA GLY A 333 -1.00 -9.61 0.06
C GLY A 333 -1.73 -8.33 0.43
N ALA A 334 -2.43 -7.77 -0.55
CA ALA A 334 -3.32 -6.63 -0.39
C ALA A 334 -4.70 -6.96 -1.02
N GLN A 335 -5.77 -6.46 -0.42
CA GLN A 335 -7.15 -6.64 -0.91
C GLN A 335 -7.93 -5.33 -0.78
N LYS A 336 -8.53 -4.87 -1.89
CA LYS A 336 -9.47 -3.73 -1.85
C LYS A 336 -10.74 -4.10 -1.09
N VAL A 337 -11.22 -3.16 -0.29
CA VAL A 337 -12.49 -3.25 0.44
C VAL A 337 -13.62 -2.94 -0.54
N GLY A 338 -14.37 -3.97 -0.95
CA GLY A 338 -15.43 -3.86 -1.97
C GLY A 338 -16.82 -4.31 -1.52
N SER A 339 -16.93 -4.89 -0.33
CA SER A 339 -18.19 -5.46 0.19
C SER A 339 -18.36 -5.16 1.68
N ILE A 340 -19.54 -5.53 2.21
CA ILE A 340 -19.83 -5.50 3.66
C ILE A 340 -18.88 -6.43 4.41
N VAL A 341 -18.51 -7.57 3.83
CA VAL A 341 -17.61 -8.56 4.44
C VAL A 341 -16.51 -8.90 3.45
N ASN A 342 -15.28 -8.51 3.80
CA ASN A 342 -14.09 -8.76 2.99
C ASN A 342 -13.27 -9.81 3.72
N GLU A 343 -13.04 -10.94 3.05
CA GLU A 343 -12.31 -12.08 3.61
C GLU A 343 -11.14 -12.41 2.70
N GLN A 344 -9.96 -12.58 3.28
CA GLN A 344 -8.73 -12.98 2.62
C GLN A 344 -8.10 -14.15 3.37
N LYS A 345 -7.63 -15.17 2.65
CA LYS A 345 -6.81 -16.26 3.21
C LYS A 345 -5.47 -16.28 2.48
N LEU A 346 -4.37 -16.22 3.23
CA LEU A 346 -3.01 -16.13 2.71
C LEU A 346 -2.16 -17.24 3.32
N ASN A 347 -1.50 -18.03 2.47
CA ASN A 347 -0.53 -19.02 2.92
C ASN A 347 0.82 -18.34 3.13
N VAL A 348 1.38 -18.48 4.32
CA VAL A 348 2.75 -18.09 4.62
C VAL A 348 3.66 -19.20 4.08
N GLY A 349 4.69 -18.84 3.32
CA GLY A 349 5.58 -19.83 2.69
C GLY A 349 6.12 -20.85 3.69
N ALA A 350 6.25 -22.12 3.27
CA ALA A 350 6.70 -23.20 4.14
C ALA A 350 8.13 -22.93 4.67
N GLY A 351 8.29 -22.95 6.00
CA GLY A 351 9.58 -22.75 6.69
C GLY A 351 9.81 -21.37 7.30
N GLU A 352 8.91 -20.40 7.11
CA GLU A 352 8.99 -19.10 7.81
C GLU A 352 8.27 -19.17 9.16
N GLU A 353 9.00 -18.98 10.27
CA GLU A 353 8.39 -18.86 11.59
C GLU A 353 7.59 -17.55 11.67
N VAL A 354 6.30 -17.65 11.97
CA VAL A 354 5.42 -16.48 12.11
C VAL A 354 5.59 -15.94 13.53
N SER A 355 6.30 -14.82 13.69
CA SER A 355 6.45 -14.12 14.98
C SER A 355 5.31 -13.13 15.21
N PHE A 356 4.84 -12.45 14.16
CA PHE A 356 3.71 -11.54 14.25
C PHE A 356 3.04 -11.32 12.88
N VAL A 357 1.74 -10.98 12.93
CA VAL A 357 0.90 -10.62 11.79
C VAL A 357 0.41 -9.19 11.98
N GLU A 358 0.37 -8.42 10.89
CA GLU A 358 -0.10 -7.04 10.87
C GLU A 358 -1.06 -6.84 9.71
N VAL A 359 -2.08 -6.00 9.93
CA VAL A 359 -2.97 -5.54 8.86
C VAL A 359 -2.92 -4.02 8.80
N PHE A 360 -2.60 -3.50 7.63
CA PHE A 360 -2.49 -2.06 7.36
C PHE A 360 -3.55 -1.59 6.38
N SER A 361 -3.83 -0.29 6.37
CA SER A 361 -4.52 0.36 5.25
C SER A 361 -3.56 0.83 4.16
N GLU A 362 -4.10 1.32 3.04
CA GLU A 362 -3.36 1.98 1.96
C GLU A 362 -2.58 3.22 2.45
N GLN A 363 -3.05 3.86 3.53
CA GLN A 363 -2.42 5.02 4.16
C GLN A 363 -1.33 4.62 5.19
N LYS A 364 -0.92 3.35 5.18
CA LYS A 364 0.05 2.75 6.12
C LYS A 364 -0.38 2.80 7.59
N VAL A 365 -1.68 2.98 7.85
CA VAL A 365 -2.25 2.93 9.21
C VAL A 365 -2.33 1.48 9.65
N ARG A 366 -1.71 1.12 10.78
CA ARG A 366 -1.80 -0.22 11.35
C ARG A 366 -3.13 -0.38 12.06
N LEU A 367 -4.01 -1.20 11.51
CA LEU A 367 -5.35 -1.45 12.04
C LEU A 367 -5.37 -2.61 13.04
N LEU A 368 -4.48 -3.60 12.85
CA LEU A 368 -4.41 -4.79 13.69
C LEU A 368 -2.98 -5.30 13.80
N TYR A 369 -2.63 -5.79 14.98
CA TYR A 369 -1.38 -6.48 15.31
C TYR A 369 -1.69 -7.76 16.09
N LEU A 370 -1.18 -8.90 15.61
CA LEU A 370 -1.26 -10.20 16.27
C LEU A 370 0.16 -10.67 16.59
N ASP A 371 0.43 -10.93 17.87
CA ASP A 371 1.70 -11.48 18.34
C ASP A 371 1.57 -12.97 18.65
N THR A 372 2.42 -13.80 18.06
CA THR A 372 2.38 -15.26 18.25
C THR A 372 3.08 -15.73 19.52
N SER A 373 3.70 -14.85 20.31
CA SER A 373 4.33 -15.24 21.57
C SER A 373 3.36 -15.26 22.76
N VAL A 374 2.24 -14.52 22.68
CA VAL A 374 1.37 -14.27 23.85
C VAL A 374 -0.10 -14.62 23.61
N TRP A 375 -0.58 -14.62 22.37
CA TRP A 375 -2.01 -14.87 22.16
C TRP A 375 -2.37 -16.33 22.41
N PRO A 376 -3.32 -16.66 23.29
CA PRO A 376 -3.62 -18.05 23.55
C PRO A 376 -4.04 -18.77 22.28
N ALA A 377 -3.50 -19.98 22.10
CA ALA A 377 -4.01 -20.85 21.06
C ALA A 377 -5.47 -21.18 21.40
N GLU A 378 -6.35 -20.97 20.44
CA GLU A 378 -7.69 -21.52 20.41
C GLU A 378 -7.61 -23.06 20.52
N PRO A 379 -8.70 -23.74 20.89
CA PRO A 379 -8.72 -25.20 21.04
C PRO A 379 -8.25 -25.97 19.79
N ASP A 380 -8.33 -25.35 18.61
CA ASP A 380 -7.87 -25.89 17.33
C ASP A 380 -6.41 -25.55 17.00
N GLY A 381 -5.67 -24.94 17.93
CA GLY A 381 -4.28 -24.51 17.75
C GLY A 381 -4.11 -23.19 17.00
N GLY A 382 -5.20 -22.58 16.51
CA GLY A 382 -5.18 -21.27 15.86
C GLY A 382 -5.02 -20.13 16.86
N ARG A 383 -4.66 -18.93 16.40
CA ARG A 383 -4.65 -17.70 17.20
C ARG A 383 -5.50 -16.67 16.50
N VAL A 384 -6.43 -16.05 17.22
CA VAL A 384 -7.39 -15.09 16.66
C VAL A 384 -7.32 -13.80 17.44
N VAL A 385 -7.11 -12.66 16.76
CA VAL A 385 -7.31 -11.34 17.35
C VAL A 385 -8.41 -10.62 16.57
N SER A 386 -9.30 -9.95 17.29
CA SER A 386 -10.41 -9.19 16.72
C SER A 386 -10.42 -7.80 17.34
N VAL A 387 -10.50 -6.77 16.50
CA VAL A 387 -10.54 -5.38 16.92
C VAL A 387 -11.82 -4.71 16.45
N GLY A 388 -12.44 -3.93 17.34
CA GLY A 388 -13.57 -3.07 17.02
C GLY A 388 -13.09 -1.71 16.54
N LEU A 389 -13.65 -1.21 15.44
CA LEU A 389 -13.39 0.11 14.88
C LEU A 389 -14.68 0.94 14.91
N SER A 390 -14.61 2.21 14.51
CA SER A 390 -15.78 3.09 14.48
C SER A 390 -16.90 2.53 13.59
N ASP A 391 -18.12 3.03 13.74
CA ASP A 391 -19.29 2.60 12.93
C ASP A 391 -19.61 1.09 13.03
N ARG A 392 -19.27 0.45 14.17
CA ARG A 392 -19.42 -1.00 14.42
C ARG A 392 -18.66 -1.88 13.42
N ARG A 393 -17.61 -1.33 12.81
CA ARG A 393 -16.73 -2.06 11.91
C ARG A 393 -15.87 -3.02 12.74
N THR A 394 -15.58 -4.19 12.20
CA THR A 394 -14.71 -5.16 12.88
C THR A 394 -13.62 -5.64 11.93
N LEU A 395 -12.43 -5.87 12.47
CA LEU A 395 -11.31 -6.46 11.77
C LEU A 395 -10.77 -7.62 12.59
N GLU A 396 -10.76 -8.81 12.01
CA GLU A 396 -10.27 -10.02 12.64
C GLU A 396 -9.11 -10.59 11.82
N ALA A 397 -8.08 -11.07 12.50
CA ALA A 397 -7.03 -11.86 11.91
C ALA A 397 -6.89 -13.18 12.68
N ARG A 398 -6.92 -14.29 11.96
CA ARG A 398 -6.71 -15.64 12.45
C ARG A 398 -5.46 -16.23 11.81
N LEU A 399 -4.52 -16.65 12.63
CA LEU A 399 -3.40 -17.50 12.24
C LEU A 399 -3.76 -18.95 12.56
N SER A 400 -3.83 -19.81 11.57
CA SER A 400 -4.03 -21.26 11.74
C SER A 400 -2.95 -22.05 11.01
N TYR A 401 -2.88 -23.35 11.25
CA TYR A 401 -1.95 -24.25 10.57
C TYR A 401 -2.75 -25.29 9.79
N ILE A 402 -2.72 -25.21 8.45
CA ILE A 402 -3.37 -26.15 7.54
C ILE A 402 -2.27 -27.01 6.91
N ASP A 403 -2.33 -28.33 7.07
CA ASP A 403 -1.31 -29.26 6.59
C ASP A 403 0.13 -28.89 7.03
N SER A 404 0.26 -28.38 8.27
CA SER A 404 1.51 -27.84 8.86
C SER A 404 2.05 -26.55 8.23
N ALA A 405 1.35 -25.94 7.27
CA ALA A 405 1.68 -24.63 6.73
C ALA A 405 0.93 -23.52 7.49
N PRO A 406 1.59 -22.39 7.84
CA PRO A 406 0.90 -21.27 8.48
C PRO A 406 -0.02 -20.58 7.47
N THR A 407 -1.29 -20.39 7.83
CA THR A 407 -2.29 -19.67 7.03
C THR A 407 -2.83 -18.50 7.84
N VAL A 408 -2.81 -17.31 7.25
CA VAL A 408 -3.41 -16.10 7.82
C VAL A 408 -4.74 -15.83 7.12
N GLN A 409 -5.83 -15.84 7.89
CA GLN A 409 -7.15 -15.40 7.46
C GLN A 409 -7.45 -14.03 8.04
N VAL A 410 -7.86 -13.09 7.21
CA VAL A 410 -8.28 -11.74 7.62
C VAL A 410 -9.73 -11.54 7.22
N VAL A 411 -10.57 -11.08 8.16
CA VAL A 411 -11.98 -10.79 7.94
C VAL A 411 -12.28 -9.37 8.39
N TYR A 412 -12.66 -8.52 7.46
CA TYR A 412 -13.09 -7.14 7.73
C TYR A 412 -14.58 -6.99 7.45
N ARG A 413 -15.32 -6.41 8.39
CA ARG A 413 -16.75 -6.13 8.26
C ARG A 413 -17.01 -4.63 8.34
N ASP A 414 -17.70 -4.11 7.34
CA ASP A 414 -18.13 -2.72 7.26
C ASP A 414 -19.65 -2.63 7.05
N PRO A 415 -20.44 -2.46 8.13
CA PRO A 415 -21.90 -2.38 8.05
C PRO A 415 -22.41 -1.19 7.22
N LEU A 416 -21.64 -0.10 7.11
CA LEU A 416 -22.05 1.06 6.32
C LEU A 416 -22.13 0.75 4.82
N MET A 417 -21.44 -0.30 4.35
CA MET A 417 -21.55 -0.78 2.97
C MET A 417 -22.89 -1.46 2.66
N ALA A 418 -23.67 -1.84 3.68
CA ALA A 418 -24.99 -2.46 3.52
C ALA A 418 -26.08 -1.44 3.24
N PHE A 419 -25.80 -0.16 3.49
CA PHE A 419 -26.80 0.89 3.42
C PHE A 419 -27.05 1.27 1.97
N GLU A 420 -28.27 1.02 1.48
CA GLU A 420 -28.79 1.75 0.35
C GLU A 420 -29.12 3.16 0.85
N PRO A 421 -28.67 4.23 0.19
CA PRO A 421 -29.11 5.56 0.58
C PRO A 421 -30.63 5.57 0.43
N ALA A 422 -31.34 5.58 1.56
CA ALA A 422 -32.68 6.15 1.57
C ALA A 422 -32.52 7.50 0.90
N ALA A 423 -33.34 7.77 -0.12
CA ALA A 423 -33.37 9.04 -0.81
C ALA A 423 -33.69 10.14 0.22
N GLU A 424 -32.68 10.59 0.96
CA GLU A 424 -32.69 11.83 1.72
C GLU A 424 -32.78 12.89 0.64
N VAL A 425 -34.04 13.22 0.36
CA VAL A 425 -34.52 14.24 -0.55
C VAL A 425 -33.48 15.35 -0.63
N GLU A 426 -32.73 15.37 -1.74
CA GLU A 426 -31.96 16.51 -2.23
C GLU A 426 -32.95 17.63 -2.61
N GLY A 427 -33.67 18.14 -1.60
CA GLY A 427 -34.64 19.21 -1.73
C GLY A 427 -33.99 20.59 -1.79
N GLU A 428 -32.67 20.68 -1.60
CA GLU A 428 -31.95 21.96 -1.59
C GLU A 428 -31.41 22.36 -2.97
N SER A 429 -30.91 21.42 -3.79
CA SER A 429 -30.53 21.72 -5.19
C SER A 429 -31.76 22.14 -6.02
N ARG A 430 -32.93 21.56 -5.72
CA ARG A 430 -34.22 21.96 -6.33
C ARG A 430 -34.77 23.28 -5.78
N ARG A 431 -34.34 23.75 -4.60
CA ARG A 431 -34.78 25.03 -4.00
C ARG A 431 -33.92 26.22 -4.40
N GLU A 432 -32.64 26.03 -4.75
CA GLU A 432 -31.84 27.11 -5.34
C GLU A 432 -32.23 27.39 -6.79
N GLY A 433 -32.55 26.36 -7.58
CA GLY A 433 -33.18 26.54 -8.90
C GLY A 433 -34.52 27.30 -8.82
N VAL A 434 -35.31 27.07 -7.77
CA VAL A 434 -36.61 27.74 -7.56
C VAL A 434 -36.46 29.15 -6.98
N ARG A 435 -35.40 29.48 -6.24
CA ARG A 435 -35.11 30.86 -5.79
C ARG A 435 -34.49 31.74 -6.89
N VAL A 436 -33.72 31.16 -7.80
CA VAL A 436 -33.27 31.87 -9.02
C VAL A 436 -34.46 32.07 -9.97
N LEU A 437 -35.38 31.10 -10.06
CA LEU A 437 -36.64 31.26 -10.80
C LEU A 437 -37.64 32.24 -10.15
N SER A 438 -37.64 32.43 -8.82
CA SER A 438 -38.54 33.38 -8.16
C SER A 438 -38.07 34.84 -8.22
N LYS A 439 -36.75 35.10 -8.31
CA LYS A 439 -36.24 36.43 -8.69
C LYS A 439 -36.40 36.73 -10.19
N VAL A 440 -36.49 35.69 -11.00
CA VAL A 440 -36.78 35.79 -12.43
C VAL A 440 -38.29 36.00 -12.66
N ALA A 441 -39.19 35.44 -11.84
CA ALA A 441 -40.65 35.64 -11.94
C ALA A 441 -41.10 37.11 -11.76
N GLY A 442 -40.36 37.92 -10.98
CA GLY A 442 -40.58 39.38 -10.92
C GLY A 442 -40.14 40.12 -12.18
N ALA A 443 -39.14 39.60 -12.89
CA ALA A 443 -38.66 40.15 -14.16
C ALA A 443 -39.52 39.72 -15.36
N TRP A 444 -40.17 38.55 -15.32
CA TRP A 444 -41.11 38.10 -16.37
C TRP A 444 -42.40 38.92 -16.43
N GLN A 445 -42.87 39.51 -15.32
CA GLN A 445 -43.99 40.46 -15.36
C GLN A 445 -43.63 41.78 -16.07
N GLY A 446 -42.35 42.20 -16.02
CA GLY A 446 -41.83 43.33 -16.80
C GLY A 446 -41.62 42.97 -18.29
N LEU A 447 -41.12 41.77 -18.56
CA LEU A 447 -40.86 41.28 -19.92
C LEU A 447 -42.15 40.97 -20.70
N LEU A 448 -43.21 40.47 -20.06
CA LEU A 448 -44.53 40.25 -20.67
C LEU A 448 -45.24 41.57 -21.03
N LYS A 449 -45.05 42.64 -20.24
CA LYS A 449 -45.51 43.99 -20.60
C LYS A 449 -44.70 44.61 -21.75
N PHE A 450 -43.45 44.21 -21.92
CA PHE A 450 -42.58 44.69 -23.00
C PHE A 450 -42.82 43.92 -24.32
N LEU A 451 -43.06 42.61 -24.26
CA LEU A 451 -43.41 41.75 -25.40
C LEU A 451 -44.82 42.05 -25.94
N GLY A 452 -45.75 42.50 -25.08
CA GLY A 452 -47.05 43.02 -25.52
C GLY A 452 -46.97 44.31 -26.36
N ARG A 453 -45.85 45.05 -26.31
CA ARG A 453 -45.59 46.22 -27.15
C ARG A 453 -44.91 45.89 -28.49
N LEU A 454 -44.44 44.65 -28.69
CA LEU A 454 -43.82 44.20 -29.93
C LEU A 454 -44.82 43.62 -30.95
N PHE A 455 -46.07 43.36 -30.56
CA PHE A 455 -47.15 42.95 -31.48
C PHE A 455 -47.92 44.15 -32.08
N ASN A 456 -47.24 45.27 -32.30
CA ASN A 456 -47.76 46.36 -33.11
C ASN A 456 -47.12 46.26 -34.52
N PRO A 457 -47.89 46.01 -35.60
CA PRO A 457 -47.37 45.64 -36.92
C PRO A 457 -46.57 46.74 -37.65
N LEU A 458 -46.24 47.85 -37.00
CA LEU A 458 -45.49 48.99 -37.58
C LEU A 458 -44.05 49.13 -37.07
N ALA A 459 -43.53 48.22 -36.24
CA ALA A 459 -42.16 48.32 -35.68
C ALA A 459 -41.09 47.52 -36.45
N LEU A 460 -41.44 46.86 -37.56
CA LEU A 460 -40.58 45.93 -38.30
C LEU A 460 -39.54 46.59 -39.25
N LEU A 461 -39.05 47.79 -38.91
CA LEU A 461 -38.08 48.56 -39.72
C LEU A 461 -36.97 49.19 -38.88
N ARG A 462 -36.62 48.61 -37.72
CA ARG A 462 -35.42 49.02 -36.96
C ARG A 462 -34.52 47.82 -36.67
N PRO A 463 -33.18 47.98 -36.70
CA PRO A 463 -32.22 46.87 -36.62
C PRO A 463 -32.09 46.22 -35.22
N GLY A 464 -32.66 46.83 -34.17
CA GLY A 464 -32.54 46.37 -32.78
C GLY A 464 -33.25 45.03 -32.43
N PRO A 465 -34.47 44.73 -32.91
CA PRO A 465 -35.20 43.51 -32.52
C PRO A 465 -34.60 42.23 -33.10
N LEU A 466 -33.95 42.31 -34.28
CA LEU A 466 -33.29 41.17 -34.92
C LEU A 466 -32.06 40.69 -34.12
N ALA A 467 -31.28 41.63 -33.58
CA ALA A 467 -30.13 41.30 -32.73
C ALA A 467 -30.56 40.67 -31.40
N ALA A 468 -31.66 41.14 -30.81
CA ALA A 468 -32.22 40.58 -29.58
C ALA A 468 -32.78 39.15 -29.80
N GLY A 469 -33.46 38.90 -30.92
CA GLY A 469 -33.95 37.57 -31.28
C GLY A 469 -32.82 36.56 -31.50
N LEU A 470 -31.74 36.98 -32.18
CA LEU A 470 -30.57 36.15 -32.39
C LEU A 470 -29.85 35.81 -31.08
N ALA A 471 -29.71 36.78 -30.17
CA ALA A 471 -29.09 36.56 -28.86
C ALA A 471 -29.89 35.57 -28.00
N VAL A 472 -31.22 35.64 -28.02
CA VAL A 472 -32.08 34.67 -27.31
C VAL A 472 -31.96 33.27 -27.89
N LEU A 473 -31.91 33.14 -29.21
CA LEU A 473 -31.69 31.84 -29.89
C LEU A 473 -30.33 31.23 -29.56
N VAL A 474 -29.27 32.05 -29.53
CA VAL A 474 -27.91 31.61 -29.17
C VAL A 474 -27.84 31.19 -27.70
N VAL A 475 -28.48 31.93 -26.80
CA VAL A 475 -28.55 31.58 -25.37
C VAL A 475 -29.39 30.31 -25.16
N ALA A 476 -30.49 30.13 -25.89
CA ALA A 476 -31.29 28.91 -25.85
C ALA A 476 -30.52 27.70 -26.38
N ALA A 477 -29.77 27.84 -27.48
CA ALA A 477 -28.91 26.79 -28.03
C ALA A 477 -27.73 26.45 -27.10
N LEU A 478 -27.12 27.44 -26.45
CA LEU A 478 -26.06 27.23 -25.45
C LEU A 478 -26.58 26.58 -24.16
N LEU A 479 -27.79 26.93 -23.71
CA LEU A 479 -28.44 26.27 -22.58
C LEU A 479 -28.84 24.83 -22.94
N PHE A 480 -29.35 24.60 -24.15
CA PHE A 480 -29.70 23.25 -24.63
C PHE A 480 -28.46 22.36 -24.73
N THR A 481 -27.32 22.87 -25.19
CA THR A 481 -26.07 22.10 -25.27
C THR A 481 -25.38 21.87 -23.92
N LYS A 482 -25.60 22.74 -22.92
CA LYS A 482 -25.00 22.59 -21.57
C LYS A 482 -25.86 21.84 -20.56
N LEU A 483 -27.18 21.75 -20.77
CA LEU A 483 -28.12 21.08 -19.85
C LEU A 483 -28.57 19.70 -20.35
N TYR A 484 -28.27 19.33 -21.61
CA TYR A 484 -28.50 17.98 -22.13
C TYR A 484 -27.20 17.16 -22.09
N VAL A 485 -26.90 16.57 -20.93
CA VAL A 485 -26.12 15.33 -20.91
C VAL A 485 -27.13 14.21 -21.06
N PRO A 486 -27.15 13.44 -22.16
CA PRO A 486 -28.10 12.34 -22.27
C PRO A 486 -27.83 11.37 -21.11
N PRO A 487 -28.86 10.91 -20.37
CA PRO A 487 -28.67 9.81 -19.43
C PRO A 487 -28.07 8.65 -20.22
N VAL A 488 -26.93 8.11 -19.78
CA VAL A 488 -26.31 6.97 -20.45
C VAL A 488 -27.33 5.84 -20.33
N SER A 489 -27.93 5.44 -21.45
CA SER A 489 -28.92 4.36 -21.44
C SER A 489 -28.24 3.08 -20.91
N ALA A 490 -28.98 2.26 -20.15
CA ALA A 490 -28.45 1.00 -19.62
C ALA A 490 -27.78 0.15 -20.73
N ALA A 491 -28.40 0.15 -21.92
CA ALA A 491 -27.88 -0.52 -23.10
C ALA A 491 -26.53 0.05 -23.56
N GLU A 492 -26.36 1.38 -23.57
CA GLU A 492 -25.10 2.01 -23.92
C GLU A 492 -24.01 1.71 -22.87
N LEU A 493 -24.37 1.70 -21.59
CA LEU A 493 -23.43 1.40 -20.51
C LEU A 493 -22.95 -0.05 -20.57
N LEU A 494 -23.86 -1.01 -20.77
CA LEU A 494 -23.52 -2.42 -20.95
C LEU A 494 -22.70 -2.64 -22.23
N ARG A 495 -23.01 -1.94 -23.31
CA ARG A 495 -22.21 -2.00 -24.56
C ARG A 495 -20.78 -1.53 -24.34
N ARG A 496 -20.58 -0.42 -23.60
CA ARG A 496 -19.24 0.10 -23.27
C ARG A 496 -18.50 -0.84 -22.33
N ALA A 497 -19.18 -1.40 -21.33
CA ALA A 497 -18.59 -2.38 -20.43
C ALA A 497 -18.16 -3.65 -21.16
N ALA A 498 -19.00 -4.19 -22.05
CA ALA A 498 -18.65 -5.35 -22.88
C ALA A 498 -17.48 -5.05 -23.83
N ALA A 499 -17.45 -3.86 -24.43
CA ALA A 499 -16.32 -3.44 -25.26
C ALA A 499 -15.03 -3.25 -24.45
N ALA A 500 -15.12 -2.76 -23.21
CA ALA A 500 -13.97 -2.65 -22.30
C ALA A 500 -13.44 -4.04 -21.90
N GLU A 501 -14.32 -5.01 -21.65
CA GLU A 501 -13.96 -6.41 -21.41
C GLU A 501 -13.28 -7.04 -22.64
N GLU A 502 -13.76 -6.77 -23.86
CA GLU A 502 -13.16 -7.27 -25.11
C GLU A 502 -11.84 -6.57 -25.48
N SER A 503 -11.69 -5.27 -25.22
CA SER A 503 -10.42 -4.56 -25.39
C SER A 503 -9.32 -5.05 -24.44
N ASN A 504 -9.75 -5.69 -23.34
CA ASN A 504 -8.91 -6.39 -22.38
C ASN A 504 -8.66 -7.86 -22.75
N ALA A 505 -9.04 -8.30 -23.96
CA ALA A 505 -8.83 -9.65 -24.43
C ALA A 505 -7.35 -10.04 -24.36
N LEU A 506 -7.12 -11.28 -23.92
CA LEU A 506 -5.79 -11.79 -23.62
C LEU A 506 -4.99 -11.99 -24.90
N SER A 507 -3.79 -11.41 -24.95
CA SER A 507 -2.78 -11.81 -25.93
C SER A 507 -2.44 -13.29 -25.75
N THR A 508 -2.01 -13.97 -26.81
CA THR A 508 -1.58 -15.38 -26.77
C THR A 508 -0.43 -15.67 -25.78
N THR A 509 0.23 -14.64 -25.25
CA THR A 509 1.32 -14.72 -24.27
C THR A 509 0.86 -14.50 -22.81
N GLN A 510 -0.41 -14.21 -22.57
CA GLN A 510 -0.95 -13.88 -21.25
C GLN A 510 -2.05 -14.86 -20.83
N VAL A 511 -2.03 -15.20 -19.55
CA VAL A 511 -3.02 -16.05 -18.87
C VAL A 511 -3.67 -15.24 -17.78
N GLN A 512 -4.99 -15.20 -17.78
CA GLN A 512 -5.80 -14.59 -16.73
C GLN A 512 -6.18 -15.64 -15.70
N HIS A 513 -6.01 -15.31 -14.43
CA HIS A 513 -6.53 -16.06 -13.31
C HIS A 513 -7.62 -15.23 -12.62
N ARG A 514 -8.85 -15.74 -12.59
CA ARG A 514 -10.01 -15.09 -11.99
C ARG A 514 -10.58 -15.96 -10.88
N THR A 515 -10.80 -15.39 -9.70
CA THR A 515 -11.48 -16.05 -8.59
C THR A 515 -12.85 -15.42 -8.38
N VAL A 516 -13.91 -16.22 -8.34
CA VAL A 516 -15.30 -15.79 -8.13
C VAL A 516 -15.91 -16.60 -6.99
N TYR A 517 -16.58 -15.93 -6.06
CA TYR A 517 -17.40 -16.59 -5.04
C TYR A 517 -18.86 -16.63 -5.52
N VAL A 518 -19.48 -17.80 -5.44
CA VAL A 518 -20.89 -18.02 -5.77
C VAL A 518 -21.62 -18.34 -4.47
N GLU A 519 -22.44 -17.39 -4.01
CA GLU A 519 -23.36 -17.60 -2.89
C GLU A 519 -24.73 -18.00 -3.44
N GLU A 520 -25.34 -19.03 -2.86
CA GLU A 520 -26.70 -19.51 -3.18
C GLU A 520 -27.54 -19.47 -1.91
N ALA A 521 -28.67 -18.77 -1.95
CA ALA A 521 -29.63 -18.66 -0.87
C ALA A 521 -31.06 -18.86 -1.39
N ARG A 522 -31.98 -19.34 -0.54
CA ARG A 522 -33.41 -19.27 -0.87
C ARG A 522 -33.90 -17.84 -0.77
N ALA A 523 -34.69 -17.39 -1.76
CA ALA A 523 -35.19 -16.02 -1.84
C ALA A 523 -36.23 -15.69 -0.75
N ASP A 524 -36.77 -16.69 -0.06
CA ASP A 524 -37.66 -16.52 1.10
C ASP A 524 -36.91 -16.20 2.42
N GLY A 525 -35.57 -16.21 2.38
CA GLY A 525 -34.70 -15.93 3.52
C GLY A 525 -34.66 -17.04 4.58
N ARG A 526 -35.30 -18.20 4.36
CA ARG A 526 -35.42 -19.30 5.36
C ARG A 526 -34.44 -20.46 5.14
N GLY A 527 -33.41 -20.28 4.31
CA GLY A 527 -32.40 -21.30 4.02
C GLY A 527 -30.99 -20.89 4.45
N ALA A 528 -30.13 -21.88 4.72
CA ALA A 528 -28.70 -21.64 4.86
C ALA A 528 -28.12 -21.13 3.53
N VAL A 529 -27.27 -20.11 3.60
CA VAL A 529 -26.52 -19.61 2.43
C VAL A 529 -25.37 -20.58 2.19
N THR A 530 -25.28 -21.16 1.00
CA THR A 530 -24.13 -21.97 0.61
C THR A 530 -23.16 -21.13 -0.20
N ARG A 531 -21.86 -21.22 0.08
CA ARG A 531 -20.82 -20.44 -0.60
C ARG A 531 -19.79 -21.34 -1.28
N ARG A 532 -19.60 -21.18 -2.58
CA ARG A 532 -18.61 -21.93 -3.35
C ARG A 532 -17.60 -21.00 -3.99
N ARG A 533 -16.37 -21.48 -4.18
CA ARG A 533 -15.29 -20.71 -4.83
C ARG A 533 -15.02 -21.28 -6.21
N VAL A 534 -14.97 -20.42 -7.21
CA VAL A 534 -14.67 -20.76 -8.60
C VAL A 534 -13.35 -20.12 -8.99
N GLU A 535 -12.40 -20.90 -9.47
CA GLU A 535 -11.17 -20.40 -10.08
C GLU A 535 -11.21 -20.63 -11.59
N THR A 536 -10.96 -19.59 -12.38
CA THR A 536 -10.93 -19.65 -13.84
C THR A 536 -9.56 -19.21 -14.34
N TRP A 537 -8.90 -20.08 -15.10
CA TRP A 537 -7.67 -19.81 -15.81
C TRP A 537 -7.99 -19.77 -17.30
N GLN A 538 -7.68 -18.68 -18.00
CA GLN A 538 -7.96 -18.56 -19.43
C GLN A 538 -6.82 -17.84 -20.15
N GLY A 539 -6.54 -18.22 -21.40
CA GLY A 539 -5.50 -17.59 -22.23
C GLY A 539 -4.21 -18.42 -22.33
N GLY A 540 -3.15 -17.81 -22.85
CA GLY A 540 -1.90 -18.47 -23.22
C GLY A 540 -1.93 -19.12 -24.62
N ALA A 541 -0.82 -19.74 -25.02
CA ALA A 541 -0.62 -20.26 -26.38
C ALA A 541 -1.61 -21.37 -26.78
N SER A 542 -2.18 -22.07 -25.80
CA SER A 542 -3.17 -23.13 -26.01
C SER A 542 -4.60 -22.63 -26.19
N GLY A 543 -4.89 -21.37 -25.81
CA GLY A 543 -6.24 -20.80 -25.84
C GLY A 543 -7.27 -21.55 -24.96
N ILE A 544 -6.81 -22.43 -24.07
CA ILE A 544 -7.66 -23.24 -23.21
C ILE A 544 -8.21 -22.36 -22.08
N ARG A 545 -9.47 -22.61 -21.73
CA ARG A 545 -10.10 -22.07 -20.54
C ARG A 545 -10.41 -23.20 -19.57
N LEU A 546 -9.95 -23.04 -18.34
CA LEU A 546 -10.05 -24.01 -17.27
C LEU A 546 -10.80 -23.38 -16.10
N ARG A 547 -11.85 -24.03 -15.63
CA ARG A 547 -12.63 -23.59 -14.47
C ARG A 547 -12.65 -24.70 -13.42
N ARG A 548 -12.42 -24.36 -12.16
CA ARG A 548 -12.43 -25.27 -11.00
C ARG A 548 -13.43 -24.78 -9.97
N LEU A 549 -14.24 -25.68 -9.43
CA LEU A 549 -15.22 -25.41 -8.38
C LEU A 549 -14.78 -26.05 -7.06
N TYR A 550 -14.73 -25.24 -6.01
CA TYR A 550 -14.39 -25.66 -4.66
C TYR A 550 -15.60 -25.48 -3.73
N ASP A 551 -15.77 -26.41 -2.79
CA ASP A 551 -16.75 -26.30 -1.71
C ASP A 551 -16.29 -25.34 -0.58
N GLU A 552 -17.12 -25.18 0.46
CA GLU A 552 -16.84 -24.31 1.62
C GLU A 552 -15.60 -24.75 2.43
N GLN A 553 -15.27 -26.04 2.35
CA GLN A 553 -14.10 -26.63 3.01
C GLN A 553 -12.84 -26.56 2.14
N GLY A 554 -12.92 -25.96 0.95
CA GLY A 554 -11.80 -25.79 0.02
C GLY A 554 -11.48 -27.03 -0.82
N ARG A 555 -12.36 -28.03 -0.87
CA ARG A 555 -12.16 -29.27 -1.64
C ARG A 555 -12.65 -29.09 -3.08
N LEU A 556 -11.91 -29.65 -4.03
CA LEU A 556 -12.29 -29.63 -5.45
C LEU A 556 -13.48 -30.56 -5.68
N VAL A 557 -14.59 -30.02 -6.21
CA VAL A 557 -15.84 -30.77 -6.44
C VAL A 557 -16.18 -30.97 -7.91
N ALA A 558 -15.80 -30.00 -8.76
CA ALA A 558 -16.02 -30.06 -10.20
C ALA A 558 -14.98 -29.23 -10.97
N GLY A 559 -14.82 -29.54 -12.25
CA GLY A 559 -14.00 -28.77 -13.17
C GLY A 559 -14.62 -28.70 -14.56
N GLU A 560 -14.30 -27.68 -15.33
CA GLU A 560 -14.68 -27.51 -16.72
C GLU A 560 -13.44 -27.16 -17.54
N TRP A 561 -13.26 -27.88 -18.65
CA TRP A 561 -12.20 -27.63 -19.62
C TRP A 561 -12.83 -27.23 -20.94
N THR A 562 -12.64 -25.98 -21.33
CA THR A 562 -13.07 -25.46 -22.62
C THR A 562 -11.85 -25.34 -23.53
N LYS A 563 -11.90 -26.01 -24.68
CA LYS A 563 -10.87 -25.95 -25.72
C LYS A 563 -10.99 -24.65 -26.52
N SER A 564 -9.97 -24.35 -27.32
CA SER A 564 -9.95 -23.19 -28.20
C SER A 564 -11.04 -23.19 -29.27
N ASP A 565 -11.62 -24.35 -29.60
CA ASP A 565 -12.75 -24.51 -30.53
C ASP A 565 -14.13 -24.24 -29.87
N GLY A 566 -14.14 -23.92 -28.56
CA GLY A 566 -15.35 -23.66 -27.78
C GLY A 566 -16.02 -24.91 -27.21
N THR A 567 -15.55 -26.11 -27.52
CA THR A 567 -16.07 -27.35 -26.91
C THR A 567 -15.66 -27.45 -25.45
N SER A 568 -16.59 -27.83 -24.57
CA SER A 568 -16.37 -27.84 -23.12
C SER A 568 -16.68 -29.20 -22.50
N THR A 569 -15.72 -29.80 -21.81
CA THR A 569 -15.93 -31.05 -21.07
C THR A 569 -16.02 -30.75 -19.58
N VAL A 570 -17.09 -31.22 -18.94
CA VAL A 570 -17.33 -31.04 -17.50
C VAL A 570 -16.96 -32.31 -16.74
N TYR A 571 -16.16 -32.15 -15.70
CA TYR A 571 -15.70 -33.20 -14.80
C TYR A 571 -16.34 -33.02 -13.43
N ARG A 572 -16.92 -34.08 -12.88
CA ARG A 572 -17.48 -34.10 -11.54
C ARG A 572 -16.93 -35.29 -10.77
N LYS A 573 -16.64 -35.10 -9.50
CA LYS A 573 -16.14 -36.16 -8.63
C LYS A 573 -17.10 -37.36 -8.63
N GLY A 574 -16.64 -38.53 -9.08
CA GLY A 574 -17.42 -39.77 -9.09
C GLY A 574 -18.39 -39.95 -10.27
N ALA A 575 -18.39 -39.05 -11.27
CA ALA A 575 -19.19 -39.18 -12.48
C ALA A 575 -18.30 -39.29 -13.73
N ALA A 576 -18.83 -39.90 -14.80
CA ALA A 576 -18.16 -39.89 -16.10
C ALA A 576 -18.09 -38.45 -16.65
N PRO A 577 -17.01 -38.08 -17.38
CA PRO A 577 -16.94 -36.80 -18.06
C PRO A 577 -18.13 -36.62 -18.98
N SER A 578 -18.77 -35.44 -18.91
CA SER A 578 -19.88 -35.10 -19.80
C SER A 578 -19.41 -34.01 -20.76
N ASP A 579 -19.41 -34.31 -22.06
CA ASP A 579 -19.23 -33.30 -23.08
C ASP A 579 -20.47 -32.40 -23.09
N SER A 580 -20.23 -31.11 -22.92
CA SER A 580 -21.25 -30.08 -23.01
C SER A 580 -20.96 -29.21 -24.24
N GLY A 581 -21.97 -29.00 -25.08
CA GLY A 581 -21.89 -27.99 -26.13
C GLY A 581 -21.72 -26.58 -25.55
N VAL A 582 -21.69 -25.57 -26.43
CA VAL A 582 -21.70 -24.16 -26.00
C VAL A 582 -23.05 -23.87 -25.35
N ALA A 583 -23.12 -23.97 -24.02
CA ALA A 583 -24.33 -23.71 -23.25
C ALA A 583 -24.53 -22.21 -23.04
N THR A 584 -25.76 -21.73 -23.23
CA THR A 584 -26.09 -20.33 -22.95
C THR A 584 -26.19 -20.08 -21.44
N PRO A 585 -25.95 -18.84 -20.96
CA PRO A 585 -26.14 -18.52 -19.53
C PRO A 585 -27.55 -18.89 -19.01
N GLU A 586 -28.59 -18.82 -19.84
CA GLU A 586 -29.97 -19.18 -19.48
C GLU A 586 -30.14 -20.70 -19.29
N GLU A 587 -29.52 -21.52 -20.14
CA GLU A 587 -29.49 -22.98 -19.99
C GLU A 587 -28.72 -23.39 -18.73
N LEU A 588 -27.58 -22.74 -18.46
CA LEU A 588 -26.77 -22.99 -17.27
C LEU A 588 -27.52 -22.64 -15.99
N LEU A 589 -28.26 -21.52 -15.97
CA LEU A 589 -29.13 -21.16 -14.84
C LEU A 589 -30.22 -22.21 -14.60
N SER A 590 -30.90 -22.64 -15.67
CA SER A 590 -31.98 -23.63 -15.59
C SER A 590 -31.48 -24.97 -15.04
N ASN A 591 -30.25 -25.35 -15.39
CA ASN A 591 -29.60 -26.57 -14.91
C ASN A 591 -28.94 -26.43 -13.52
N GLY A 592 -28.93 -25.23 -12.92
CA GLY A 592 -28.27 -24.97 -11.63
C GLY A 592 -26.75 -24.92 -11.69
N GLU A 593 -26.18 -24.74 -12.88
CA GLU A 593 -24.74 -24.67 -13.09
C GLU A 593 -24.23 -23.23 -13.07
N VAL A 594 -24.74 -22.43 -12.13
CA VAL A 594 -24.45 -20.99 -12.01
C VAL A 594 -22.94 -20.72 -11.87
N TRP A 595 -22.18 -21.66 -11.31
CA TRP A 595 -20.73 -21.59 -11.21
C TRP A 595 -20.00 -21.52 -12.57
N ARG A 596 -20.66 -21.94 -13.66
CA ARG A 596 -20.16 -21.83 -15.05
C ARG A 596 -20.44 -20.47 -15.69
N ILE A 597 -21.15 -19.58 -15.00
CA ILE A 597 -21.46 -18.23 -15.46
C ILE A 597 -20.44 -17.26 -14.86
N ASP A 598 -19.93 -16.35 -15.69
CA ASP A 598 -19.03 -15.31 -15.24
C ASP A 598 -19.81 -14.02 -14.90
N PRO A 599 -19.41 -13.26 -13.86
CA PRO A 599 -19.95 -11.92 -13.64
C PRO A 599 -19.31 -10.94 -14.64
N THR A 600 -19.76 -10.96 -15.89
CA THR A 600 -19.35 -10.04 -16.97
C THR A 600 -20.54 -9.26 -17.50
N ALA A 601 -20.28 -8.09 -18.09
CA ALA A 601 -21.30 -7.32 -18.80
C ALA A 601 -21.90 -8.14 -19.96
N LYS A 602 -21.10 -8.96 -20.64
CA LYS A 602 -21.56 -9.85 -21.73
C LYS A 602 -22.49 -10.95 -21.23
N SER A 603 -22.14 -11.63 -20.13
CA SER A 603 -23.01 -12.65 -19.51
C SER A 603 -24.31 -12.03 -18.99
N PHE A 604 -24.24 -10.85 -18.37
CA PHE A 604 -25.44 -10.13 -17.93
C PHE A 604 -26.33 -9.74 -19.11
N ALA A 605 -25.77 -9.19 -20.19
CA ALA A 605 -26.52 -8.81 -21.38
C ALA A 605 -27.21 -10.01 -22.06
N ALA A 606 -26.56 -11.18 -22.07
CA ALA A 606 -27.15 -12.43 -22.57
C ALA A 606 -28.35 -12.89 -21.71
N LEU A 607 -28.25 -12.76 -20.38
CA LEU A 607 -29.34 -13.04 -19.44
C LEU A 607 -30.46 -12.00 -19.46
N ALA A 608 -30.14 -10.77 -19.90
CA ALA A 608 -31.06 -9.64 -19.96
C ALA A 608 -31.71 -9.48 -21.34
N ALA A 609 -31.73 -10.51 -22.19
CA ALA A 609 -32.19 -10.43 -23.59
C ALA A 609 -33.53 -9.66 -23.72
N GLY A 610 -33.48 -8.54 -24.47
CA GLY A 610 -34.54 -7.55 -24.62
C GLY A 610 -34.32 -6.32 -23.72
N ALA A 611 -33.70 -5.26 -24.26
CA ALA A 611 -33.30 -4.04 -23.54
C ALA A 611 -34.44 -3.18 -22.95
N GLU A 612 -35.68 -3.67 -22.93
CA GLU A 612 -36.82 -2.99 -22.32
C GLU A 612 -36.89 -3.31 -20.83
N GLY A 613 -36.88 -2.27 -19.99
CA GLY A 613 -37.01 -2.39 -18.53
C GLY A 613 -35.71 -2.40 -17.72
N LEU A 614 -34.55 -2.20 -18.34
CA LEU A 614 -33.29 -2.03 -17.61
C LEU A 614 -33.24 -0.68 -16.88
N LYS A 615 -32.99 -0.71 -15.57
CA LYS A 615 -32.77 0.48 -14.74
C LYS A 615 -31.28 0.64 -14.47
N VAL A 616 -30.81 1.88 -14.46
CA VAL A 616 -29.44 2.22 -14.04
C VAL A 616 -29.53 3.05 -12.78
N ASP A 617 -28.97 2.52 -11.70
CA ASP A 617 -28.75 3.26 -10.48
C ASP A 617 -27.28 3.58 -10.33
N GLU A 618 -26.99 4.83 -9.98
CA GLU A 618 -25.63 5.29 -9.78
C GLU A 618 -25.28 5.18 -8.28
N LYS A 619 -24.37 4.26 -7.92
CA LYS A 619 -23.87 4.07 -6.55
C LYS A 619 -22.43 4.59 -6.39
N LEU A 620 -21.94 4.61 -5.15
CA LEU A 620 -20.56 5.01 -4.84
C LEU A 620 -19.56 4.12 -5.58
N GLY A 621 -18.83 4.67 -6.55
CA GLY A 621 -17.79 3.95 -7.29
C GLY A 621 -18.29 2.89 -8.30
N ALA A 622 -19.60 2.66 -8.41
CA ALA A 622 -20.16 1.68 -9.34
C ALA A 622 -21.45 2.16 -10.02
N TYR A 623 -21.68 1.72 -11.25
CA TYR A 623 -23.00 1.70 -11.87
C TYR A 623 -23.67 0.37 -11.56
N VAL A 624 -24.95 0.41 -11.17
CA VAL A 624 -25.77 -0.76 -10.92
C VAL A 624 -26.80 -0.85 -12.01
N VAL A 625 -26.72 -1.89 -12.83
CA VAL A 625 -27.67 -2.13 -13.91
C VAL A 625 -28.55 -3.29 -13.52
N GLY A 626 -29.84 -3.03 -13.36
CA GLY A 626 -30.84 -3.99 -12.88
C GLY A 626 -31.91 -4.28 -13.92
N ARG A 627 -32.37 -5.54 -13.94
CA ARG A 627 -33.56 -6.02 -14.62
C ARG A 627 -34.48 -6.65 -13.57
N GLU A 628 -35.71 -6.19 -13.52
CA GLU A 628 -36.80 -6.83 -12.80
C GLU A 628 -37.74 -7.47 -13.84
N SER A 629 -38.03 -8.76 -13.70
CA SER A 629 -39.06 -9.43 -14.49
C SER A 629 -40.29 -9.62 -13.61
N SER A 630 -41.45 -9.20 -14.11
CA SER A 630 -42.75 -9.44 -13.44
C SER A 630 -43.36 -10.80 -13.78
N ALA A 631 -42.62 -11.68 -14.48
CA ALA A 631 -43.15 -12.94 -14.98
C ALA A 631 -43.07 -14.05 -13.92
N GLU A 632 -44.22 -14.54 -13.44
CA GLU A 632 -44.32 -15.60 -12.41
C GLU A 632 -43.87 -17.01 -12.86
N GLY A 633 -43.25 -17.15 -14.04
CA GLY A 633 -42.82 -18.42 -14.63
C GLY A 633 -41.51 -19.00 -14.06
N GLU A 634 -41.15 -20.22 -14.48
CA GLU A 634 -39.80 -20.76 -14.21
C GLU A 634 -38.73 -19.98 -14.99
N GLY A 635 -37.53 -19.86 -14.41
CA GLY A 635 -36.39 -19.14 -15.00
C GLY A 635 -36.00 -17.87 -14.23
N LEU A 636 -35.30 -16.96 -14.92
CA LEU A 636 -34.74 -15.74 -14.33
C LEU A 636 -35.83 -14.70 -13.99
N GLN A 637 -35.95 -14.37 -12.71
CA GLN A 637 -36.90 -13.40 -12.15
C GLN A 637 -36.28 -12.00 -12.04
N GLY A 638 -34.98 -11.92 -11.79
CA GLY A 638 -34.29 -10.65 -11.69
C GLY A 638 -32.80 -10.83 -11.88
N ALA A 639 -32.14 -9.83 -12.44
CA ALA A 639 -30.69 -9.81 -12.58
C ALA A 639 -30.18 -8.42 -12.28
N THR A 640 -29.07 -8.32 -11.57
CA THR A 640 -28.37 -7.06 -11.34
C THR A 640 -26.87 -7.25 -11.55
N VAL A 641 -26.21 -6.30 -12.20
CA VAL A 641 -24.75 -6.27 -12.36
C VAL A 641 -24.19 -4.95 -11.84
N TRP A 642 -23.03 -5.03 -11.18
CA TRP A 642 -22.28 -3.88 -10.68
C TRP A 642 -21.03 -3.69 -11.53
N LEU A 643 -20.92 -2.52 -12.14
CA LEU A 643 -19.82 -2.12 -13.01
C LEU A 643 -19.04 -1.01 -12.31
N ASN A 644 -17.71 -1.15 -12.19
CA ASN A 644 -16.88 -0.10 -11.62
C ASN A 644 -16.89 1.15 -12.53
N LYS A 645 -17.02 2.36 -11.97
CA LYS A 645 -17.05 3.59 -12.77
C LYS A 645 -15.71 3.93 -13.44
N SER A 646 -14.57 3.47 -12.92
CA SER A 646 -13.26 3.84 -13.45
C SER A 646 -12.89 3.10 -14.74
N ASP A 647 -13.31 1.84 -14.88
CA ASP A 647 -12.92 0.93 -15.96
C ASP A 647 -14.10 0.14 -16.56
N LEU A 648 -15.32 0.34 -16.05
CA LEU A 648 -16.54 -0.39 -16.42
C LEU A 648 -16.45 -1.91 -16.22
N HIS A 649 -15.49 -2.39 -15.41
CA HIS A 649 -15.33 -3.81 -15.12
C HIS A 649 -16.46 -4.33 -14.22
N ALA A 650 -17.06 -5.45 -14.60
CA ALA A 650 -18.07 -6.14 -13.82
C ALA A 650 -17.42 -6.96 -12.70
N PHE A 651 -17.70 -6.58 -11.44
CA PHE A 651 -17.10 -7.24 -10.27
C PHE A 651 -18.14 -7.97 -9.39
N ARG A 652 -19.44 -7.76 -9.65
CA ARG A 652 -20.53 -8.43 -8.95
C ARG A 652 -21.73 -8.63 -9.87
N MET A 653 -22.41 -9.76 -9.72
CA MET A 653 -23.68 -10.04 -10.37
C MET A 653 -24.61 -10.80 -9.42
N THR A 654 -25.87 -10.40 -9.34
CA THR A 654 -26.91 -11.06 -8.53
C THR A 654 -28.01 -11.53 -9.47
N LEU A 655 -28.45 -12.79 -9.29
CA LEU A 655 -29.48 -13.42 -10.10
C LEU A 655 -30.54 -14.00 -9.18
N VAL A 656 -31.81 -13.68 -9.43
CA VAL A 656 -32.96 -14.30 -8.76
C VAL A 656 -33.59 -15.25 -9.76
N VAL A 657 -33.66 -16.54 -9.44
CA VAL A 657 -34.10 -17.60 -10.35
C VAL A 657 -35.17 -18.45 -9.68
N ARG A 658 -36.27 -18.71 -10.38
CA ARG A 658 -37.30 -19.66 -9.96
C ARG A 658 -37.08 -21.00 -10.65
N ARG A 659 -36.91 -22.08 -9.89
CA ARG A 659 -36.67 -23.44 -10.40
C ARG A 659 -37.36 -24.47 -9.52
N GLY A 660 -38.19 -25.33 -10.11
CA GLY A 660 -38.91 -26.37 -9.37
C GLY A 660 -39.92 -25.79 -8.37
N GLY A 661 -40.50 -24.63 -8.68
CA GLY A 661 -41.44 -23.92 -7.82
C GLY A 661 -40.80 -23.05 -6.71
N GLU A 662 -39.53 -23.28 -6.35
CA GLU A 662 -38.77 -22.48 -5.37
C GLU A 662 -37.97 -21.35 -6.03
N ALA A 663 -37.75 -20.25 -5.30
CA ALA A 663 -36.94 -19.12 -5.76
C ALA A 663 -35.59 -19.09 -5.04
N PHE A 664 -34.51 -18.94 -5.81
CA PHE A 664 -33.13 -18.90 -5.35
C PHE A 664 -32.49 -17.56 -5.72
N GLU A 665 -31.75 -16.97 -4.79
CA GLU A 665 -30.86 -15.83 -5.02
C GLU A 665 -29.42 -16.35 -5.15
N TYR A 666 -28.80 -16.09 -6.30
CA TYR A 666 -27.38 -16.34 -6.53
C TYR A 666 -26.61 -15.03 -6.54
N ARG A 667 -25.50 -14.95 -5.80
CA ARG A 667 -24.57 -13.80 -5.83
C ARG A 667 -23.21 -14.26 -6.29
N LEU A 668 -22.78 -13.75 -7.45
CA LEU A 668 -21.46 -13.96 -8.01
C LEU A 668 -20.61 -12.73 -7.69
N ILE A 669 -19.57 -12.92 -6.88
CA ILE A 669 -18.71 -11.85 -6.38
C ILE A 669 -17.28 -12.14 -6.81
N GLU A 670 -16.65 -11.24 -7.57
CA GLU A 670 -15.25 -11.38 -7.94
C GLU A 670 -14.36 -11.22 -6.70
N GLY A 671 -13.59 -12.26 -6.39
CA GLY A 671 -12.63 -12.30 -5.29
C GLY A 671 -11.22 -11.87 -5.71
N GLY A 672 -10.91 -11.92 -7.00
CA GLY A 672 -9.61 -11.51 -7.53
C GLY A 672 -9.49 -11.72 -9.04
N LEU A 673 -8.66 -10.89 -9.67
CA LEU A 673 -8.36 -10.94 -11.09
C LEU A 673 -6.87 -10.62 -11.31
N GLU A 674 -6.10 -11.62 -11.74
CA GLU A 674 -4.67 -11.52 -12.00
C GLU A 674 -4.38 -11.81 -13.48
N ARG A 675 -3.34 -11.17 -14.03
CA ARG A 675 -2.79 -11.48 -15.36
C ARG A 675 -1.34 -11.90 -15.18
N LYS A 676 -1.02 -13.12 -15.60
CA LYS A 676 0.32 -13.72 -15.55
C LYS A 676 0.82 -13.95 -16.96
N ARG A 677 2.15 -13.90 -17.16
CA ARG A 677 2.72 -14.38 -18.42
C ARG A 677 2.54 -15.89 -18.49
N ALA A 678 2.31 -16.44 -19.67
CA ALA A 678 2.11 -17.90 -19.82
C ALA A 678 3.28 -18.72 -19.24
N GLU A 679 4.50 -18.17 -19.29
CA GLU A 679 5.72 -18.77 -18.73
C GLU A 679 5.78 -18.79 -17.19
N GLU A 680 5.04 -17.90 -16.53
CA GLU A 680 4.96 -17.79 -15.06
C GLU A 680 3.88 -18.71 -14.46
N VAL A 681 3.01 -19.27 -15.30
CA VAL A 681 1.95 -20.19 -14.88
C VAL A 681 2.54 -21.61 -14.84
N PRO A 682 2.54 -22.29 -13.68
CA PRO A 682 3.07 -23.65 -13.58
C PRO A 682 2.38 -24.59 -14.57
N PRO A 683 3.11 -25.49 -15.27
CA PRO A 683 2.51 -26.43 -16.22
C PRO A 683 1.41 -27.31 -15.60
N ALA A 684 1.49 -27.57 -14.28
CA ALA A 684 0.50 -28.30 -13.51
C ALA A 684 -0.90 -27.65 -13.53
N VAL A 685 -1.00 -26.32 -13.72
CA VAL A 685 -2.29 -25.63 -13.85
C VAL A 685 -3.07 -26.15 -15.05
N TYR A 686 -2.39 -26.57 -16.11
CA TYR A 686 -3.00 -27.12 -17.34
C TYR A 686 -3.21 -28.64 -17.30
N GLN A 687 -2.97 -29.29 -16.16
CA GLN A 687 -3.17 -30.73 -15.99
C GLN A 687 -4.47 -30.99 -15.22
N LEU A 688 -5.17 -32.05 -15.61
CA LEU A 688 -6.42 -32.45 -14.97
C LEU A 688 -6.12 -33.17 -13.66
N GLU A 689 -6.78 -32.80 -12.58
CA GLU A 689 -6.52 -33.40 -11.28
C GLU A 689 -6.96 -34.87 -11.27
N PRO A 690 -6.14 -35.80 -10.73
CA PRO A 690 -6.50 -37.22 -10.63
C PRO A 690 -7.81 -37.46 -9.89
N GLU A 691 -8.17 -36.58 -8.94
CA GLU A 691 -9.42 -36.64 -8.17
C GLU A 691 -10.69 -36.49 -9.02
N LEU A 692 -10.56 -35.93 -10.23
CA LEU A 692 -11.65 -35.73 -11.20
C LEU A 692 -11.71 -36.83 -12.28
N LEU A 693 -10.67 -37.67 -12.38
CA LEU A 693 -10.61 -38.79 -13.33
C LEU A 693 -11.14 -40.06 -12.65
N GLY A 694 -12.42 -40.38 -12.90
CA GLY A 694 -13.02 -41.62 -12.41
C GLY A 694 -12.23 -42.87 -12.85
N SER A 695 -11.98 -43.80 -11.94
CA SER A 695 -11.27 -45.06 -12.19
C SER A 695 -12.10 -45.98 -13.10
N SER A 696 -11.97 -45.83 -14.43
CA SER A 696 -12.56 -46.78 -15.38
C SER A 696 -11.65 -47.99 -15.56
N LYS A 697 -12.06 -49.08 -14.92
CA LYS A 697 -11.53 -50.44 -15.13
C LYS A 697 -11.67 -50.84 -16.61
N VAL A 698 -10.59 -51.29 -17.23
CA VAL A 698 -10.65 -52.17 -18.40
C VAL A 698 -9.97 -53.47 -18.05
N ASN A 699 -10.78 -54.46 -17.70
CA ASN A 699 -10.44 -55.88 -17.77
C ASN A 699 -11.07 -56.39 -19.07
N GLN A 700 -10.27 -56.93 -19.98
CA GLN A 700 -10.65 -58.08 -20.79
C GLN A 700 -9.39 -58.70 -21.38
N GLY A 701 -9.11 -59.93 -20.97
CA GLY A 701 -7.97 -60.71 -21.43
C GLY A 701 -8.20 -61.35 -22.79
N ALA A 702 -7.10 -61.61 -23.48
CA ALA A 702 -6.99 -62.69 -24.46
C ALA A 702 -5.59 -63.29 -24.32
N ALA A 703 -5.55 -64.56 -23.97
CA ALA A 703 -4.36 -65.38 -23.88
C ALA A 703 -3.98 -65.99 -25.24
N ALA A 704 -2.72 -66.40 -25.33
CA ALA A 704 -2.12 -67.41 -26.21
C ALA A 704 -1.38 -66.94 -27.47
N GLY A 705 -0.08 -67.28 -27.54
CA GLY A 705 0.72 -67.31 -28.78
C GLY A 705 2.23 -67.24 -28.57
N LEU A 706 2.87 -68.38 -28.29
CA LEU A 706 4.32 -68.55 -28.08
C LEU A 706 5.20 -68.10 -29.28
N LYS A 707 6.42 -67.60 -28.99
CA LYS A 707 7.69 -68.34 -29.17
C LYS A 707 8.93 -67.53 -28.74
N SER A 708 9.88 -68.25 -28.12
CA SER A 708 11.24 -67.85 -27.77
C SER A 708 12.03 -67.43 -29.03
N GLU A 709 13.12 -66.66 -28.97
CA GLU A 709 14.35 -66.94 -28.24
C GLU A 709 15.36 -65.77 -28.36
N GLN A 710 16.27 -65.69 -27.37
CA GLN A 710 17.58 -65.02 -27.34
C GLN A 710 17.67 -63.53 -26.96
N GLY A 711 18.32 -63.28 -25.81
CA GLY A 711 18.79 -61.96 -25.41
C GLY A 711 19.02 -61.81 -23.90
N GLU A 712 20.15 -62.35 -23.42
CA GLU A 712 20.96 -61.85 -22.29
C GLU A 712 20.27 -61.29 -21.03
N THR A 713 20.28 -62.10 -19.97
CA THR A 713 19.84 -61.77 -18.61
C THR A 713 21.00 -61.25 -17.75
N THR A 714 20.95 -59.98 -17.32
CA THR A 714 21.45 -59.58 -15.99
C THR A 714 20.73 -58.34 -15.46
N ARG A 715 19.62 -58.61 -14.75
CA ARG A 715 19.08 -57.94 -13.54
C ARG A 715 19.26 -56.41 -13.44
N HIS A 716 18.20 -55.68 -13.77
CA HIS A 716 17.94 -54.35 -13.21
C HIS A 716 17.48 -54.46 -11.75
N PRO A 717 18.09 -53.72 -10.79
CA PRO A 717 17.47 -53.46 -9.51
C PRO A 717 16.43 -52.33 -9.63
N THR A 718 15.46 -52.39 -8.73
CA THR A 718 14.43 -51.40 -8.37
C THR A 718 14.82 -49.93 -8.58
N PRO A 719 13.90 -49.03 -8.98
CA PRO A 719 14.15 -47.60 -8.91
C PRO A 719 14.22 -47.20 -7.44
N ASP A 720 15.43 -46.88 -6.99
CA ASP A 720 15.69 -46.23 -5.72
C ASP A 720 14.88 -44.94 -5.60
N THR A 721 14.28 -44.80 -4.42
CA THR A 721 13.85 -43.56 -3.82
C THR A 721 15.04 -42.60 -3.75
N ARG A 722 15.15 -41.69 -4.73
CA ARG A 722 16.14 -40.60 -4.67
C ARG A 722 15.72 -39.63 -3.57
N HIS A 723 16.38 -39.70 -2.43
CA HIS A 723 16.40 -38.61 -1.46
C HIS A 723 16.95 -37.33 -2.14
N PRO A 724 16.41 -36.14 -1.83
CA PRO A 724 16.94 -34.90 -2.39
C PRO A 724 18.38 -34.69 -1.90
N ALA A 725 19.29 -34.37 -2.82
CA ALA A 725 20.71 -34.21 -2.53
C ALA A 725 20.93 -32.94 -1.69
N VAL A 726 21.29 -33.12 -0.42
CA VAL A 726 21.55 -32.02 0.53
C VAL A 726 22.99 -31.53 0.36
N ALA A 727 23.19 -30.23 0.18
CA ALA A 727 24.50 -29.60 0.07
C ALA A 727 25.24 -29.62 1.43
N SER A 728 26.46 -30.16 1.45
CA SER A 728 27.32 -30.14 2.63
C SER A 728 27.88 -28.74 2.89
N ALA A 729 28.28 -28.45 4.14
CA ALA A 729 28.94 -27.20 4.48
C ALA A 729 30.26 -27.00 3.72
N ALA A 730 30.99 -28.10 3.44
CA ALA A 730 32.20 -28.07 2.61
C ALA A 730 31.90 -27.67 1.14
N LEU A 731 30.82 -28.20 0.55
CA LEU A 731 30.39 -27.82 -0.80
C LEU A 731 29.99 -26.34 -0.87
N GLU A 732 29.33 -25.84 0.17
CA GLU A 732 28.94 -24.42 0.27
C GLU A 732 30.16 -23.49 0.40
N VAL A 733 31.19 -23.90 1.14
CA VAL A 733 32.47 -23.18 1.18
C VAL A 733 33.18 -23.20 -0.17
N GLU A 734 33.12 -24.31 -0.91
CA GLU A 734 33.70 -24.42 -2.26
C GLU A 734 33.04 -23.44 -3.24
N VAL A 735 31.71 -23.39 -3.27
CA VAL A 735 30.97 -22.48 -4.16
C VAL A 735 31.24 -21.01 -3.78
N ALA A 736 31.26 -20.69 -2.49
CA ALA A 736 31.61 -19.36 -2.01
C ALA A 736 33.04 -18.95 -2.41
N TYR A 737 33.99 -19.89 -2.32
CA TYR A 737 35.39 -19.68 -2.71
C TYR A 737 35.54 -19.43 -4.22
N LEU A 738 34.85 -20.21 -5.06
CA LEU A 738 34.87 -20.04 -6.52
C LEU A 738 34.27 -18.68 -6.93
N LEU A 739 33.18 -18.24 -6.30
CA LEU A 739 32.58 -16.91 -6.54
C LEU A 739 33.45 -15.77 -6.01
N ASN A 740 34.16 -15.99 -4.90
CA ASN A 740 35.07 -14.99 -4.34
C ASN A 740 36.27 -14.73 -5.26
N ARG A 741 36.85 -15.77 -5.89
CA ARG A 741 38.00 -15.62 -6.81
C ARG A 741 37.74 -14.69 -7.98
N ILE A 742 36.49 -14.57 -8.42
CA ILE A 742 36.08 -13.66 -9.49
C ILE A 742 35.48 -12.34 -8.97
N LYS A 743 35.55 -12.11 -7.65
CA LYS A 743 34.95 -10.98 -6.93
C LYS A 743 33.45 -10.83 -7.15
N ALA A 744 32.74 -11.93 -7.38
CA ALA A 744 31.29 -11.91 -7.61
C ALA A 744 30.48 -11.73 -6.32
N ASN A 745 31.11 -11.90 -5.15
CA ASN A 745 30.51 -11.69 -3.83
C ASN A 745 30.65 -10.24 -3.31
N LEU A 746 31.27 -9.34 -4.08
CA LEU A 746 31.52 -7.95 -3.72
C LEU A 746 30.72 -7.03 -4.64
N GLY A 747 29.52 -6.66 -4.21
CA GLY A 747 28.58 -5.85 -4.99
C GLY A 747 27.36 -6.66 -5.35
N GLU A 748 26.19 -6.17 -4.94
CA GLU A 748 24.88 -6.74 -5.25
C GLU A 748 24.83 -7.18 -6.71
N GLN A 749 24.70 -8.49 -6.93
CA GLN A 749 24.26 -9.15 -8.16
C GLN A 749 24.58 -10.66 -8.18
N VAL A 750 25.03 -11.26 -7.07
CA VAL A 750 25.02 -12.72 -6.85
C VAL A 750 24.45 -13.05 -5.47
N SER A 751 23.40 -13.87 -5.40
CA SER A 751 22.83 -14.39 -4.16
C SER A 751 22.98 -15.90 -4.08
N MET A 752 23.41 -16.40 -2.91
CA MET A 752 23.57 -17.82 -2.62
C MET A 752 22.66 -18.21 -1.44
N GLY A 753 21.86 -19.26 -1.60
CA GLY A 753 20.93 -19.75 -0.57
C GLY A 753 20.64 -21.24 -0.71
N ARG A 754 20.04 -21.88 0.31
CA ARG A 754 19.63 -23.30 0.23
C ARG A 754 18.16 -23.39 -0.22
N THR A 755 17.86 -24.34 -1.10
CA THR A 755 16.48 -24.65 -1.52
C THR A 755 15.78 -25.52 -0.47
N THR A 756 14.47 -25.66 -0.60
CA THR A 756 13.62 -26.54 0.24
C THR A 756 14.02 -28.02 0.17
N GLY A 757 14.77 -28.44 -0.85
CA GLY A 757 15.36 -29.78 -0.98
C GLY A 757 16.78 -29.91 -0.43
N GLY A 758 17.34 -28.86 0.19
CA GLY A 758 18.69 -28.86 0.73
C GLY A 758 19.82 -28.58 -0.27
N ALA A 759 19.50 -28.39 -1.56
CA ALA A 759 20.47 -28.01 -2.59
C ALA A 759 20.86 -26.53 -2.48
N LEU A 760 22.06 -26.18 -2.92
CA LEU A 760 22.61 -24.83 -2.92
C LEU A 760 22.24 -24.10 -4.22
N ARG A 761 21.46 -23.01 -4.14
CA ARG A 761 21.10 -22.15 -5.26
C ARG A 761 22.00 -20.92 -5.34
N VAL A 762 22.52 -20.62 -6.53
CA VAL A 762 23.32 -19.45 -6.87
C VAL A 762 22.61 -18.67 -7.97
N GLU A 763 22.09 -17.50 -7.66
CA GLU A 763 21.42 -16.61 -8.63
C GLU A 763 22.31 -15.39 -8.89
N ALA A 764 22.44 -14.96 -10.15
CA ALA A 764 23.21 -13.79 -10.54
C ALA A 764 22.58 -13.02 -11.70
N LEU A 765 22.63 -11.69 -11.64
CA LEU A 765 22.22 -10.77 -12.71
C LEU A 765 23.43 -9.92 -13.08
N VAL A 766 23.92 -9.87 -14.31
CA VAL A 766 25.20 -9.21 -14.62
C VAL A 766 25.12 -8.26 -15.79
N GLU A 767 25.90 -7.18 -15.78
CA GLU A 767 25.78 -6.12 -16.79
C GLU A 767 26.29 -6.51 -18.18
N SER A 768 27.17 -7.50 -18.29
CA SER A 768 27.80 -7.92 -19.55
C SER A 768 27.85 -9.43 -19.74
N GLU A 769 27.76 -9.89 -20.99
CA GLU A 769 27.91 -11.32 -21.35
C GLU A 769 29.28 -11.87 -20.94
N ALA A 770 30.34 -11.07 -21.08
CA ALA A 770 31.68 -11.43 -20.60
C ALA A 770 31.71 -11.73 -19.08
N ARG A 771 30.89 -11.03 -18.29
CA ARG A 771 30.79 -11.27 -16.83
C ARG A 771 29.99 -12.52 -16.50
N LYS A 772 28.96 -12.83 -17.29
CA LYS A 772 28.16 -14.07 -17.18
C LYS A 772 29.01 -15.30 -17.47
N GLU A 773 29.79 -15.24 -18.55
CA GLU A 773 30.70 -16.32 -18.94
C GLU A 773 31.80 -16.54 -17.88
N ALA A 774 32.34 -15.47 -17.30
CA ALA A 774 33.31 -15.58 -16.20
C ALA A 774 32.73 -16.25 -14.93
N ILE A 775 31.46 -16.00 -14.58
CA ILE A 775 30.80 -16.64 -13.43
C ILE A 775 30.54 -18.13 -13.70
N LEU A 776 30.02 -18.46 -14.88
CA LEU A 776 29.73 -19.85 -15.26
C LEU A 776 31.02 -20.68 -15.40
N SER A 777 32.09 -20.08 -15.94
CA SER A 777 33.41 -20.73 -16.02
C SER A 777 34.01 -20.99 -14.63
N ALA A 778 33.88 -20.04 -13.69
CA ALA A 778 34.37 -20.21 -12.32
C ALA A 778 33.58 -21.27 -11.54
N LEU A 779 32.27 -21.42 -11.78
CA LEU A 779 31.42 -22.44 -11.17
C LEU A 779 31.51 -23.82 -11.86
N GLY A 780 32.26 -23.92 -12.96
CA GLY A 780 32.51 -25.17 -13.70
C GLY A 780 32.71 -26.44 -12.85
N PRO A 781 33.54 -26.42 -11.79
CA PRO A 781 33.78 -27.59 -10.94
C PRO A 781 32.55 -28.09 -10.15
N VAL A 782 31.55 -27.24 -9.94
CA VAL A 782 30.37 -27.53 -9.09
C VAL A 782 29.05 -27.60 -9.87
N LEU A 783 29.02 -27.19 -11.14
CA LEU A 783 27.83 -27.17 -11.99
C LEU A 783 27.20 -28.55 -12.24
N ASN A 784 28.00 -29.62 -12.20
CA ASN A 784 27.52 -31.00 -12.38
C ASN A 784 27.06 -31.65 -11.06
N ASN A 785 27.11 -30.93 -9.94
CA ASN A 785 26.69 -31.46 -8.65
C ASN A 785 25.15 -31.34 -8.50
N PRO A 786 24.41 -32.44 -8.26
CA PRO A 786 22.95 -32.40 -8.15
C PRO A 786 22.45 -31.58 -6.94
N ALA A 787 23.34 -31.23 -6.01
CA ALA A 787 23.07 -30.34 -4.90
C ALA A 787 23.41 -28.86 -5.19
N VAL A 788 23.64 -28.45 -6.45
CA VAL A 788 23.92 -27.05 -6.85
C VAL A 788 23.06 -26.62 -8.03
N VAL A 789 22.36 -25.49 -7.91
CA VAL A 789 21.51 -24.89 -8.95
C VAL A 789 22.04 -23.49 -9.26
N VAL A 790 22.39 -23.20 -10.51
CA VAL A 790 23.01 -21.92 -10.91
C VAL A 790 22.15 -21.22 -11.96
N GLU A 791 21.77 -19.96 -11.70
CA GLU A 791 21.00 -19.10 -12.61
C GLU A 791 21.74 -17.77 -12.82
N VAL A 792 22.28 -17.51 -14.01
CA VAL A 792 23.00 -16.26 -14.33
C VAL A 792 22.38 -15.61 -15.57
N SER A 793 21.93 -14.35 -15.46
CA SER A 793 21.29 -13.59 -16.56
C SER A 793 21.94 -12.23 -16.76
N THR A 794 21.90 -11.63 -17.96
CA THR A 794 22.44 -10.28 -18.18
C THR A 794 21.41 -9.15 -18.06
N VAL A 795 21.83 -7.93 -17.73
CA VAL A 795 20.95 -6.75 -17.69
C VAL A 795 20.39 -6.45 -19.08
N ALA A 796 21.15 -6.69 -20.14
CA ALA A 796 20.66 -6.63 -21.52
C ALA A 796 19.63 -7.74 -21.82
N GLU A 797 19.80 -8.96 -21.31
CA GLU A 797 18.79 -10.02 -21.42
C GLU A 797 17.51 -9.71 -20.63
N ALA A 798 17.65 -9.10 -19.44
CA ALA A 798 16.55 -8.68 -18.58
C ALA A 798 15.81 -7.44 -19.12
N LEU A 799 16.54 -6.48 -19.69
CA LEU A 799 15.99 -5.30 -20.37
C LEU A 799 15.42 -5.67 -21.74
N ALA A 800 16.06 -6.54 -22.53
CA ALA A 800 15.48 -7.03 -23.79
C ALA A 800 14.19 -7.83 -23.55
N ARG A 801 14.07 -8.55 -22.41
CA ARG A 801 12.79 -9.15 -21.95
C ARG A 801 11.73 -8.10 -21.57
N ARG A 802 12.14 -6.87 -21.23
CA ARG A 802 11.28 -5.73 -20.88
C ARG A 802 10.96 -4.83 -22.09
N GLU A 803 11.92 -4.59 -22.97
CA GLU A 803 11.81 -3.79 -24.19
C GLU A 803 11.06 -4.53 -25.30
N ARG A 804 11.23 -5.86 -25.42
CA ARG A 804 10.33 -6.68 -26.25
C ARG A 804 8.89 -6.70 -25.74
N ALA A 805 8.67 -6.32 -24.48
CA ALA A 805 7.35 -6.11 -23.92
C ALA A 805 6.84 -4.65 -24.04
N ALA A 806 7.64 -3.71 -24.58
CA ALA A 806 7.35 -2.28 -24.51
C ALA A 806 7.49 -1.46 -25.83
N ALA A 807 7.82 -2.05 -26.99
CA ALA A 807 7.79 -1.34 -28.28
C ALA A 807 6.52 -1.74 -29.07
N LYS A 808 5.60 -0.86 -29.50
CA LYS A 808 5.72 0.46 -30.18
C LYS A 808 4.36 1.23 -30.13
N PRO A 809 4.24 2.51 -30.57
CA PRO A 809 4.71 3.77 -29.97
C PRO A 809 3.57 4.77 -29.64
N ASP A 810 3.82 5.80 -28.82
CA ASP A 810 3.56 7.20 -29.27
C ASP A 810 4.41 8.23 -28.51
N ASN A 811 4.65 9.35 -29.19
CA ASN A 811 5.74 10.32 -29.06
C ASN A 811 5.88 11.07 -27.71
N LEU A 812 7.12 11.30 -27.29
CA LEU A 812 7.48 12.34 -26.31
C LEU A 812 8.67 13.17 -26.81
N THR A 813 8.40 14.46 -26.94
CA THR A 813 9.32 15.53 -27.33
C THR A 813 10.38 15.75 -26.26
N GLU A 814 11.63 15.82 -26.72
CA GLU A 814 12.84 16.16 -26.01
C GLU A 814 12.73 17.53 -25.32
N ARG A 815 13.11 17.61 -24.04
CA ARG A 815 13.33 18.88 -23.35
C ARG A 815 14.73 18.88 -22.74
N GLU A 816 15.59 19.65 -23.38
CA GLU A 816 16.98 19.94 -23.05
C GLU A 816 17.09 20.43 -21.59
N VAL A 817 17.88 19.72 -20.79
CA VAL A 817 18.21 20.10 -19.40
C VAL A 817 19.43 21.01 -19.45
N VAL A 818 19.23 22.28 -19.10
CA VAL A 818 20.32 23.23 -18.84
C VAL A 818 21.04 22.81 -17.56
N VAL A 819 22.32 22.43 -17.69
CA VAL A 819 23.21 22.15 -16.57
C VAL A 819 23.58 23.47 -15.88
N GLY A 820 22.87 23.81 -14.80
CA GLY A 820 23.34 24.80 -13.83
C GLY A 820 24.51 24.22 -13.03
N ALA A 821 25.56 25.01 -12.84
CA ALA A 821 26.83 24.59 -12.24
C ALA A 821 26.68 24.16 -10.75
N GLY A 822 26.23 22.93 -10.52
CA GLY A 822 26.16 22.28 -9.22
C GLY A 822 27.56 21.89 -8.75
N ARG A 823 28.12 22.66 -7.81
CA ARG A 823 29.40 22.36 -7.16
C ARG A 823 29.17 21.40 -5.99
N ILE A 824 30.11 20.48 -5.78
CA ILE A 824 30.07 19.57 -4.64
C ILE A 824 30.37 20.30 -3.32
N PRO A 825 29.82 19.86 -2.17
CA PRO A 825 30.06 20.45 -0.85
C PRO A 825 31.53 20.67 -0.45
N ALA A 826 32.44 19.81 -0.95
CA ALA A 826 33.88 19.91 -0.72
C ALA A 826 34.65 20.71 -1.80
N ASP A 827 33.95 21.36 -2.74
CA ASP A 827 34.58 22.06 -3.87
C ASP A 827 35.51 23.18 -3.40
N ALA A 828 35.14 23.92 -2.34
CA ALA A 828 35.93 25.03 -1.84
C ALA A 828 37.34 24.59 -1.37
N GLU A 829 37.43 23.49 -0.61
CA GLU A 829 38.68 22.96 -0.10
C GLU A 829 39.51 22.28 -1.18
N LEU A 830 38.86 21.51 -2.06
CA LEU A 830 39.54 20.82 -3.17
C LEU A 830 40.09 21.84 -4.17
N ARG A 831 39.32 22.87 -4.51
CA ARG A 831 39.73 23.93 -5.42
C ARG A 831 40.86 24.75 -4.81
N ALA A 832 40.81 25.08 -3.52
CA ALA A 832 41.93 25.72 -2.82
C ALA A 832 43.21 24.85 -2.86
N HIS A 833 43.07 23.53 -2.69
CA HIS A 833 44.20 22.59 -2.71
C HIS A 833 44.82 22.41 -4.12
N PHE A 834 43.99 22.31 -5.16
CA PHE A 834 44.44 22.07 -6.53
C PHE A 834 44.87 23.35 -7.27
N ALA A 835 44.24 24.49 -7.00
CA ALA A 835 44.65 25.78 -7.57
C ALA A 835 46.05 26.22 -7.12
N ALA A 836 46.51 25.75 -5.95
CA ALA A 836 47.87 25.98 -5.48
C ALA A 836 48.95 25.18 -6.26
N ARG A 837 48.56 24.19 -7.07
CA ARG A 837 49.47 23.26 -7.78
C ARG A 837 49.28 23.23 -9.29
N LEU A 838 48.12 23.65 -9.79
CA LEU A 838 47.75 23.65 -11.20
C LEU A 838 47.39 25.08 -11.63
N ALA A 839 48.03 25.57 -12.69
CA ALA A 839 47.88 26.94 -13.17
C ALA A 839 46.62 27.21 -14.02
N ASP A 840 45.87 26.16 -14.37
CA ASP A 840 44.75 26.19 -15.31
C ASP A 840 43.45 25.71 -14.65
N GLY A 841 42.39 26.51 -14.74
CA GLY A 841 41.09 26.27 -14.11
C GLY A 841 40.40 24.99 -14.59
N GLU A 842 40.55 24.62 -15.87
CA GLU A 842 39.97 23.38 -16.39
C GLU A 842 40.67 22.14 -15.81
N ARG A 843 42.00 22.22 -15.63
CA ARG A 843 42.78 21.15 -14.99
C ARG A 843 42.45 21.01 -13.51
N VAL A 844 42.14 22.13 -12.83
CA VAL A 844 41.63 22.11 -11.45
C VAL A 844 40.28 21.39 -11.38
N ASP A 845 39.34 21.71 -12.26
CA ASP A 845 38.01 21.06 -12.29
C ASP A 845 38.10 19.56 -12.60
N ALA A 846 38.98 19.16 -13.52
CA ALA A 846 39.25 17.76 -13.82
C ALA A 846 39.84 17.01 -12.61
N ALA A 847 40.80 17.63 -11.91
CA ALA A 847 41.42 17.05 -10.71
C ALA A 847 40.41 16.91 -9.55
N ILE A 848 39.51 17.90 -9.36
CA ILE A 848 38.44 17.84 -8.36
C ILE A 848 37.50 16.65 -8.65
N LYS A 849 37.06 16.50 -9.90
CA LYS A 849 36.18 15.39 -10.31
C LYS A 849 36.85 14.03 -10.11
N GLN A 850 38.13 13.91 -10.48
CA GLN A 850 38.89 12.68 -10.31
C GLN A 850 39.07 12.32 -8.83
N PHE A 851 39.41 13.32 -7.98
CA PHE A 851 39.56 13.12 -6.54
C PHE A 851 38.25 12.66 -5.90
N ALA A 852 37.14 13.33 -6.21
CA ALA A 852 35.81 12.96 -5.71
C ALA A 852 35.42 11.53 -6.10
N ALA A 853 35.63 11.16 -7.37
CA ALA A 853 35.34 9.82 -7.88
C ALA A 853 36.17 8.74 -7.16
N GLN A 854 37.47 8.98 -6.94
CA GLN A 854 38.35 8.05 -6.23
C GLN A 854 37.96 7.87 -4.76
N ALA A 855 37.65 8.96 -4.05
CA ALA A 855 37.25 8.91 -2.65
C ALA A 855 35.93 8.14 -2.47
N MET A 856 34.92 8.41 -3.32
CA MET A 856 33.66 7.66 -3.32
C MET A 856 33.88 6.18 -3.67
N ASN A 857 34.80 5.87 -4.58
CA ASN A 857 35.10 4.49 -4.96
C ASN A 857 35.75 3.71 -3.80
N HIS A 858 36.80 4.25 -3.16
CA HIS A 858 37.45 3.60 -2.02
C HIS A 858 36.47 3.37 -0.85
N SER A 859 35.62 4.36 -0.55
CA SER A 859 34.56 4.24 0.46
C SER A 859 33.58 3.11 0.14
N ARG A 860 33.10 3.06 -1.10
CA ARG A 860 32.18 2.01 -1.57
C ARG A 860 32.84 0.63 -1.51
N GLN A 861 34.09 0.49 -1.95
CA GLN A 861 34.81 -0.79 -1.93
C GLN A 861 35.03 -1.28 -0.49
N ALA A 862 35.39 -0.38 0.43
CA ALA A 862 35.47 -0.70 1.85
C ALA A 862 34.13 -1.22 2.39
N LEU A 863 33.01 -0.53 2.12
CA LEU A 863 31.69 -0.99 2.55
C LEU A 863 31.35 -2.40 2.02
N LEU A 864 31.66 -2.69 0.75
CA LEU A 864 31.44 -4.00 0.15
C LEU A 864 32.27 -5.10 0.84
N HIS A 865 33.53 -4.83 1.13
CA HIS A 865 34.40 -5.77 1.84
C HIS A 865 33.94 -6.02 3.29
N ALA A 866 33.47 -4.99 4.00
CA ALA A 866 32.91 -5.16 5.34
C ALA A 866 31.62 -6.00 5.33
N SER A 867 30.75 -5.78 4.34
CA SER A 867 29.52 -6.55 4.16
C SER A 867 29.80 -8.02 3.88
N ALA A 868 30.73 -8.31 2.94
CA ALA A 868 31.15 -9.67 2.63
C ALA A 868 31.74 -10.37 3.87
N LEU A 869 32.61 -9.69 4.60
CA LEU A 869 33.23 -10.20 5.82
C LEU A 869 32.17 -10.56 6.89
N GLN A 870 31.20 -9.67 7.15
CA GLN A 870 30.11 -9.94 8.10
C GLN A 870 29.27 -11.15 7.67
N GLN A 871 28.95 -11.26 6.38
CA GLN A 871 28.17 -12.36 5.83
C GLN A 871 28.90 -13.70 6.04
N PHE A 872 30.20 -13.79 5.72
CA PHE A 872 30.97 -15.02 5.88
C PHE A 872 31.16 -15.44 7.34
N VAL A 873 31.37 -14.48 8.24
CA VAL A 873 31.56 -14.77 9.67
C VAL A 873 30.23 -15.11 10.37
N ARG A 874 29.09 -14.66 9.83
CA ARG A 874 27.75 -15.00 10.38
C ARG A 874 27.20 -16.32 9.84
N ARG A 875 27.56 -16.72 8.62
CA ARG A 875 26.94 -17.82 7.87
C ARG A 875 27.13 -19.21 8.49
N PHE A 876 28.27 -19.43 9.17
CA PHE A 876 28.59 -20.69 9.83
C PHE A 876 28.64 -20.51 11.35
N THR A 877 28.08 -21.46 12.09
CA THR A 877 28.22 -21.53 13.55
C THR A 877 29.63 -22.02 13.94
N PRO A 878 30.11 -21.73 15.16
CA PRO A 878 31.40 -22.26 15.64
C PRO A 878 31.48 -23.80 15.65
N GLU A 879 30.33 -24.48 15.68
CA GLU A 879 30.22 -25.94 15.60
C GLU A 879 30.34 -26.44 14.15
N GLU A 880 29.67 -25.76 13.21
CA GLU A 880 29.79 -26.06 11.77
C GLU A 880 31.20 -25.79 11.24
N VAL A 881 31.84 -24.70 11.68
CA VAL A 881 33.24 -24.40 11.32
C VAL A 881 34.21 -25.46 11.87
N ARG A 882 33.91 -26.04 13.04
CA ARG A 882 34.69 -27.17 13.61
C ARG A 882 34.44 -28.49 12.88
N ALA A 883 33.28 -28.63 12.23
CA ALA A 883 32.91 -29.80 11.45
C ALA A 883 33.37 -29.74 9.97
N LEU A 884 33.93 -28.61 9.51
CA LEU A 884 34.55 -28.50 8.18
C LEU A 884 35.81 -29.36 8.10
N ASP A 885 36.03 -30.00 6.95
CA ASP A 885 37.31 -30.65 6.67
C ASP A 885 38.46 -29.63 6.56
N ALA A 886 39.70 -30.12 6.61
CA ALA A 886 40.88 -29.26 6.65
C ALA A 886 41.00 -28.36 5.40
N GLU A 887 40.52 -28.82 4.24
CA GLU A 887 40.60 -28.08 2.98
C GLU A 887 39.55 -26.96 2.92
N ALA A 888 38.30 -27.26 3.23
CA ALA A 888 37.21 -26.28 3.31
C ALA A 888 37.49 -25.24 4.40
N ARG A 889 38.01 -25.65 5.56
CA ARG A 889 38.40 -24.72 6.61
C ARG A 889 39.50 -23.75 6.14
N ALA A 890 40.51 -24.24 5.41
CA ALA A 890 41.55 -23.39 4.84
C ALA A 890 40.99 -22.39 3.80
N LYS A 891 40.07 -22.83 2.93
CA LYS A 891 39.39 -21.95 1.94
C LYS A 891 38.56 -20.86 2.61
N TRP A 892 37.80 -21.20 3.65
CA TRP A 892 37.01 -20.23 4.42
C TRP A 892 37.90 -19.19 5.13
N VAL A 893 38.96 -19.64 5.83
CA VAL A 893 39.93 -18.74 6.47
C VAL A 893 40.60 -17.82 5.47
N SER A 894 40.95 -18.33 4.28
CA SER A 894 41.53 -17.51 3.20
C SER A 894 40.60 -16.38 2.75
N MET A 895 39.29 -16.64 2.59
CA MET A 895 38.31 -15.61 2.18
C MET A 895 38.12 -14.53 3.25
N VAL A 896 38.07 -14.94 4.53
CA VAL A 896 37.97 -14.00 5.66
C VAL A 896 39.18 -13.07 5.69
N ARG A 897 40.40 -13.62 5.52
CA ARG A 897 41.64 -12.82 5.45
C ARG A 897 41.67 -11.90 4.24
N GLU A 898 41.26 -12.39 3.08
CA GLU A 898 41.24 -11.59 1.85
C GLU A 898 40.35 -10.35 1.99
N HIS A 899 39.13 -10.50 2.51
CA HIS A 899 38.21 -9.37 2.70
C HIS A 899 38.63 -8.44 3.82
N ALA A 900 39.16 -8.94 4.94
CA ALA A 900 39.70 -8.10 6.00
C ALA A 900 40.91 -7.28 5.51
N GLY A 901 41.83 -7.91 4.78
CA GLY A 901 42.99 -7.22 4.20
C GLY A 901 42.61 -6.24 3.08
N ALA A 902 41.61 -6.58 2.25
CA ALA A 902 41.12 -5.69 1.20
C ALA A 902 40.38 -4.47 1.79
N TYR A 903 39.53 -4.67 2.79
CA TYR A 903 38.92 -3.60 3.56
C TYR A 903 39.97 -2.62 4.10
N ARG A 904 41.00 -3.16 4.78
CA ARG A 904 42.10 -2.35 5.34
C ARG A 904 42.79 -1.52 4.26
N ARG A 905 43.07 -2.10 3.09
CA ARG A 905 43.71 -1.38 1.97
C ARG A 905 42.83 -0.25 1.43
N GLU A 906 41.54 -0.48 1.24
CA GLU A 906 40.61 0.54 0.75
C GLU A 906 40.43 1.69 1.75
N VAL A 907 40.30 1.36 3.04
CA VAL A 907 40.21 2.37 4.11
C VAL A 907 41.52 3.14 4.27
N ALA A 908 42.68 2.48 4.17
CA ALA A 908 43.98 3.14 4.21
C ALA A 908 44.20 4.06 3.00
N ALA A 909 43.76 3.64 1.81
CA ALA A 909 43.79 4.47 0.59
C ALA A 909 42.88 5.68 0.70
N LEU A 910 41.65 5.50 1.20
CA LEU A 910 40.70 6.57 1.48
C LEU A 910 41.28 7.56 2.52
N ARG A 911 41.86 7.05 3.61
CA ARG A 911 42.50 7.83 4.66
C ARG A 911 43.65 8.66 4.10
N ALA A 912 44.55 8.03 3.34
CA ALA A 912 45.69 8.69 2.71
C ALA A 912 45.19 9.80 1.77
N GLN A 913 44.25 9.49 0.88
CA GLN A 913 43.69 10.45 -0.08
C GLN A 913 43.03 11.64 0.63
N LEU A 914 42.10 11.41 1.56
CA LEU A 914 41.41 12.48 2.28
C LEU A 914 42.36 13.33 3.12
N SER A 915 43.42 12.73 3.67
CA SER A 915 44.35 13.44 4.55
C SER A 915 45.17 14.50 3.81
N THR A 916 45.35 14.34 2.49
CA THR A 916 46.07 15.32 1.65
C THR A 916 45.35 16.67 1.56
N VAL A 917 44.02 16.69 1.66
CA VAL A 917 43.18 17.89 1.48
C VAL A 917 42.56 18.35 2.80
N PHE A 918 42.02 17.42 3.59
CA PHE A 918 41.19 17.75 4.76
C PHE A 918 41.93 17.67 6.10
N GLY A 919 43.14 17.09 6.12
CA GLY A 919 44.03 17.04 7.29
C GLY A 919 43.40 16.42 8.54
N GLY A 920 43.70 15.15 8.84
CA GLY A 920 43.23 14.53 10.07
C GLY A 920 44.16 13.46 10.60
N GLN A 921 44.76 13.73 11.77
CA GLN A 921 45.37 12.69 12.60
C GLN A 921 44.41 12.37 13.74
N GLY A 922 43.74 11.21 13.64
CA GLY A 922 43.07 10.58 14.77
C GLY A 922 43.98 9.50 15.35
N SER A 923 44.49 9.69 16.57
CA SER A 923 45.10 8.60 17.32
C SER A 923 44.00 7.60 17.72
N GLY A 924 44.10 6.35 17.24
CA GLY A 924 43.15 5.29 17.51
C GLY A 924 43.16 4.84 18.98
N GLY A 925 42.40 5.52 19.83
CA GLY A 925 42.07 5.07 21.17
C GLY A 925 40.64 4.53 21.20
N GLY A 926 40.49 3.21 21.24
CA GLY A 926 39.20 2.52 21.38
C GLY A 926 39.40 1.16 22.07
N GLU A 927 38.39 0.65 22.76
CA GLU A 927 38.43 -0.64 23.45
C GLU A 927 38.75 -1.79 22.47
N GLY A 928 39.55 -2.76 22.91
CA GLY A 928 40.02 -3.88 22.07
C GLY A 928 38.89 -4.75 21.56
N GLY A 929 39.03 -5.29 20.34
CA GLY A 929 38.01 -6.09 19.69
C GLY A 929 37.59 -7.32 20.50
N GLY A 930 36.28 -7.46 20.69
CA GLY A 930 35.67 -8.71 21.14
C GLY A 930 35.84 -9.84 20.10
N PRO A 931 35.10 -10.96 20.23
CA PRO A 931 35.17 -12.08 19.29
C PRO A 931 35.09 -11.63 17.82
N PRO A 932 35.76 -12.30 16.86
CA PRO A 932 35.84 -11.85 15.46
C PRO A 932 34.49 -11.56 14.79
N ARG A 933 33.42 -12.22 15.23
CA ARG A 933 32.04 -11.96 14.79
C ARG A 933 31.51 -10.59 15.21
N GLN A 934 31.76 -10.18 16.45
CA GLN A 934 31.39 -8.85 16.95
C GLN A 934 32.26 -7.76 16.31
N ALA A 935 33.55 -8.04 16.09
CA ALA A 935 34.45 -7.15 15.36
C ALA A 935 33.97 -6.91 13.91
N ALA A 936 33.53 -7.96 13.19
CA ALA A 936 33.01 -7.84 11.82
C ALA A 936 31.68 -7.05 11.75
N GLU A 937 30.79 -7.21 12.75
CA GLU A 937 29.56 -6.42 12.85
C GLU A 937 29.84 -4.94 13.12
N ARG A 938 30.76 -4.66 14.05
CA ARG A 938 31.22 -3.30 14.35
C ARG A 938 31.88 -2.64 13.13
N LEU A 939 32.69 -3.40 12.38
CA LEU A 939 33.34 -2.94 11.15
C LEU A 939 32.31 -2.48 10.10
N LEU A 940 31.23 -3.23 9.90
CA LEU A 940 30.17 -2.87 8.95
C LEU A 940 29.43 -1.60 9.39
N GLN A 941 29.11 -1.46 10.68
CA GLN A 941 28.46 -0.26 11.21
C GLN A 941 29.32 1.00 10.98
N LEU A 942 30.62 0.92 11.27
CA LEU A 942 31.57 2.02 11.01
C LEU A 942 31.65 2.35 9.51
N SER A 943 31.61 1.33 8.65
CA SER A 943 31.68 1.50 7.19
C SER A 943 30.46 2.23 6.62
N TYR A 944 29.26 1.98 7.13
CA TYR A 944 28.05 2.72 6.73
C TYR A 944 28.12 4.20 7.12
N ALA A 945 28.60 4.50 8.34
CA ALA A 945 28.77 5.87 8.80
C ALA A 945 29.82 6.62 7.97
N GLN A 946 30.93 5.95 7.63
CA GLN A 946 32.00 6.49 6.80
C GLN A 946 31.52 6.76 5.36
N ASP A 947 30.79 5.82 4.74
CA ASP A 947 30.25 5.99 3.38
C ASP A 947 29.23 7.13 3.29
N GLY A 948 28.35 7.26 4.29
CA GLY A 948 27.44 8.39 4.40
C GLY A 948 28.18 9.73 4.46
N ALA A 949 29.24 9.83 5.26
CA ALA A 949 30.05 11.04 5.38
C ALA A 949 30.78 11.38 4.07
N VAL A 950 31.41 10.40 3.40
CA VAL A 950 32.09 10.60 2.11
C VAL A 950 31.10 11.03 1.02
N ARG A 951 29.96 10.36 0.88
CA ARG A 951 28.94 10.72 -0.12
C ARG A 951 28.42 12.14 0.09
N SER A 952 28.11 12.50 1.34
CA SER A 952 27.64 13.85 1.67
C SER A 952 28.64 14.96 1.29
N ALA A 953 29.94 14.66 1.24
CA ALA A 953 30.98 15.63 0.88
C ALA A 953 31.25 15.73 -0.63
N PHE A 954 31.01 14.66 -1.40
CA PHE A 954 31.42 14.54 -2.81
C PHE A 954 30.27 14.38 -3.83
N THR A 955 29.00 14.40 -3.40
CA THR A 955 27.83 14.39 -4.32
C THR A 955 27.15 15.76 -4.42
N ILE A 956 26.70 16.14 -5.62
CA ILE A 956 25.97 17.39 -5.89
C ILE A 956 24.58 17.30 -5.24
N SER A 957 24.28 18.24 -4.35
CA SER A 957 22.96 18.40 -3.72
C SER A 957 22.53 19.87 -3.86
N GLU A 958 21.24 20.13 -4.09
CA GLU A 958 20.70 21.50 -4.21
C GLU A 958 20.65 22.26 -2.87
N GLY A 959 20.99 21.61 -1.75
CA GLY A 959 21.25 22.25 -0.48
C GLY A 959 22.74 22.52 -0.27
N ALA A 960 23.09 23.59 0.45
CA ALA A 960 24.45 23.90 0.88
C ALA A 960 24.97 22.83 1.86
N GLY A 961 25.36 21.67 1.34
CA GLY A 961 26.10 20.67 2.09
C GLY A 961 27.45 21.25 2.52
N SER A 962 27.89 20.91 3.72
CA SER A 962 29.21 21.26 4.24
C SER A 962 30.09 20.03 4.29
N ALA A 963 31.36 20.15 3.87
CA ALA A 963 32.39 19.13 4.10
C ALA A 963 32.72 18.90 5.60
N ALA A 964 31.94 19.44 6.53
CA ALA A 964 32.13 19.32 7.98
C ALA A 964 32.19 17.87 8.47
N ALA A 965 31.43 16.94 7.87
CA ALA A 965 31.39 15.55 8.29
C ALA A 965 32.77 14.86 8.15
N ILE A 966 33.42 15.01 6.98
CA ILE A 966 34.76 14.45 6.69
C ILE A 966 35.91 15.20 7.38
N LYS A 967 35.64 16.42 7.88
CA LYS A 967 36.58 17.22 8.69
C LYS A 967 36.48 16.91 10.19
N SER A 968 35.41 16.24 10.62
CA SER A 968 35.18 15.98 12.04
C SER A 968 36.26 15.05 12.61
N GLN A 969 36.74 15.32 13.83
CA GLN A 969 37.68 14.43 14.51
C GLN A 969 37.07 13.04 14.73
N GLN A 970 35.75 12.96 14.87
CA GLN A 970 35.00 11.71 14.98
C GLN A 970 35.16 10.83 13.74
N PHE A 971 35.06 11.39 12.54
CA PHE A 971 35.25 10.66 11.28
C PHE A 971 36.65 10.02 11.21
N TRP A 972 37.70 10.78 11.55
CA TRP A 972 39.08 10.26 11.55
C TRP A 972 39.32 9.19 12.62
N ARG A 973 38.70 9.31 13.80
CA ARG A 973 38.76 8.26 14.84
C ARG A 973 38.06 6.98 14.38
N GLN A 974 36.87 7.10 13.79
CA GLN A 974 36.12 5.95 13.27
C GLN A 974 36.86 5.25 12.13
N LEU A 975 37.55 6.01 11.27
CA LEU A 975 38.36 5.47 10.18
C LEU A 975 39.57 4.69 10.69
N ALA A 976 40.22 5.18 11.75
CA ALA A 976 41.31 4.47 12.43
C ALA A 976 40.82 3.24 13.21
N GLU A 977 39.65 3.32 13.86
CA GLU A 977 39.00 2.21 14.56
C GLU A 977 38.68 1.06 13.58
N SER A 978 38.12 1.38 12.41
CA SER A 978 37.79 0.34 11.42
C SER A 978 39.02 -0.31 10.79
N GLU A 979 40.10 0.46 10.54
CA GLU A 979 41.39 -0.09 10.07
C GLU A 979 42.01 -1.07 11.09
N ARG A 980 41.91 -0.75 12.39
CA ARG A 980 42.37 -1.63 13.47
C ARG A 980 41.53 -2.89 13.59
N LEU A 981 40.20 -2.77 13.61
CA LEU A 981 39.29 -3.93 13.70
C LEU A 981 39.50 -4.90 12.53
N ALA A 982 39.72 -4.39 11.30
CA ALA A 982 40.06 -5.23 10.17
C ALA A 982 41.38 -5.98 10.37
N THR A 983 42.38 -5.33 10.98
CA THR A 983 43.67 -5.96 11.31
C THR A 983 43.53 -7.03 12.40
N GLU A 984 42.72 -6.77 13.43
CA GLU A 984 42.42 -7.75 14.49
C GLU A 984 41.71 -8.99 13.94
N ILE A 985 40.76 -8.81 13.02
CA ILE A 985 40.09 -9.93 12.35
C ILE A 985 41.09 -10.70 11.49
N GLU A 986 41.93 -10.02 10.69
CA GLU A 986 42.94 -10.69 9.86
C GLU A 986 43.91 -11.53 10.72
N GLN A 987 44.38 -11.01 11.85
CA GLN A 987 45.30 -11.69 12.78
C GLN A 987 44.62 -12.83 13.57
N ALA A 988 43.35 -12.68 13.94
CA ALA A 988 42.60 -13.73 14.66
C ALA A 988 42.46 -15.01 13.84
N TYR A 989 42.57 -14.91 12.51
CA TYR A 989 42.53 -16.03 11.57
C TYR A 989 43.91 -16.36 10.95
N GLU A 990 45.01 -15.84 11.52
CA GLU A 990 46.40 -16.23 11.20
C GLU A 990 46.95 -17.39 12.05
N ARG A 991 46.35 -17.65 13.22
CA ARG A 991 46.69 -18.78 14.12
C ARG A 991 45.72 -19.94 13.91
#